data_AF-A0A0P1GG62-F1
#
_entry.id   AF-A0A0P1GG62-F1
#
_cell.length_a   1.000
_cell.length_b   1.000
_cell.length_c   1.000
_cell.angle_alpha   90.00
_cell.angle_beta   90.00
_cell.angle_gamma   90.00
#
_symmetry.space_group_name_H-M   'P 1'
#
loop_
_entity.id
_entity.type
_entity.pdbx_description
1 polymer ?
#
loop_
_entity_poly.entity_id
_entity_poly.type
_entity_poly.pdbx_seq_one_letter_code
_entity_poly.pdbx_strand_id
1 'polypeptide(L)'
;MTQATSFLGFTAMNVVAGTDGRDNIIGTDEADYIIAGGGQDFYLLGGGGADAFEVNYGDDVVRIADFELGQDKIVLNDPSVLDGATFTQDGTRFDIRLKDGTLVRIDGVTTADLGEIFAFKADLPSDSINFDPIASDSSVNLIEGTDGRDKIFGSDGDDYIIAGSGQDFWVEGGAGADIFEVNYGDDVVRITDFELGQDKISLADETVLDAATITQNGARLDIRLEDNTLLRVDNTTEADLSDMFVFRADEDTDTGDDTGSETGGDADEDTGAGTGGDTGGAEEPADPPADPPAEDPPAAAENPLKIVIFGGQSLAFGATGRDWVNTGPQYENSLMLDFDNPQNGARGWDTAAVDDEAFNGFTPRFEVAQETPATGAMNVLAEANPDTTFVSLHYGQSGKSLDYIRENTLDGLTGQLELLKAHADSMGYTIDPQIELVWIQGQSGSEGDYSDGLSAHLDEVQDFATSIFGSDFDVNMYSTIVRGFGGKTTTGEQFQAIQDDPDIFLGSTEWMFNAQYPAGGQASNAHLSGEGYYMMGTQIGTHIQANMDGTPVAPITIEAVRAMGGNTFQIDFANVVGALQSNPDVYADDDFAGVPDNFGIGIYRSNQGSAPGEIVSAHIVDEDTIEFTYSEALSGTFNLWIGRNDSEGWMADGGGKGWGGTTLYDDGQSFTATDPGGHLNLQTDTLYEFIPQQYLEVEF
;
A
#
# COMPACT_ATOMS: atom_id res chain seq x y z
N MET A 1 16.87 3.22 -6.36
CA MET A 1 16.24 4.06 -7.40
C MET A 1 17.17 4.16 -8.58
N THR A 2 17.12 3.15 -9.43
CA THR A 2 17.93 3.09 -10.64
C THR A 2 17.42 1.93 -11.47
N GLN A 3 17.34 2.01 -12.79
CA GLN A 3 17.67 3.06 -13.78
C GLN A 3 16.60 2.91 -14.90
N ALA A 4 16.55 3.61 -16.04
CA ALA A 4 16.93 4.92 -16.56
C ALA A 4 16.80 4.76 -18.09
N THR A 5 15.90 5.50 -18.72
CA THR A 5 15.64 5.39 -20.17
C THR A 5 16.83 5.85 -21.01
N SER A 6 17.27 5.12 -22.05
CA SER A 6 18.29 5.65 -22.99
C SER A 6 17.72 6.78 -23.88
N PHE A 7 18.41 7.87 -24.22
CA PHE A 7 19.82 8.26 -24.46
C PHE A 7 20.29 8.36 -25.93
N LEU A 8 19.49 7.98 -26.92
CA LEU A 8 19.82 8.11 -28.35
C LEU A 8 19.81 9.55 -28.94
N GLY A 9 19.89 10.60 -28.11
CA GLY A 9 19.84 12.01 -28.53
C GLY A 9 21.17 12.79 -28.48
N PHE A 10 22.14 12.36 -27.67
CA PHE A 10 23.24 13.22 -27.21
C PHE A 10 24.59 12.93 -27.91
N THR A 11 25.08 13.87 -28.73
CA THR A 11 26.46 13.83 -29.26
C THR A 11 27.21 15.15 -29.00
N ALA A 12 28.39 15.07 -28.36
CA ALA A 12 29.34 16.16 -28.13
C ALA A 12 28.79 17.42 -27.41
N MET A 13 28.71 17.35 -26.07
CA MET A 13 28.08 18.36 -25.20
C MET A 13 29.05 19.42 -24.62
N ASN A 14 28.58 20.61 -24.24
CA ASN A 14 29.37 21.60 -23.46
C ASN A 14 29.06 21.52 -21.95
N VAL A 15 30.06 21.64 -21.06
CA VAL A 15 29.91 21.42 -19.59
C VAL A 15 29.85 22.72 -18.74
N VAL A 16 28.95 22.83 -17.74
CA VAL A 16 28.65 24.01 -16.87
C VAL A 16 28.35 23.59 -15.39
N ALA A 17 28.54 24.43 -14.34
CA ALA A 17 28.35 24.02 -12.91
C ALA A 17 28.07 25.14 -11.85
N GLY A 18 27.44 24.82 -10.70
CA GLY A 18 26.97 25.72 -9.61
C GLY A 18 27.52 25.48 -8.16
N THR A 19 26.80 25.89 -7.07
CA THR A 19 27.37 26.12 -5.70
C THR A 19 26.45 25.79 -4.49
N ASP A 20 27.03 25.62 -3.27
CA ASP A 20 26.36 25.22 -1.99
C ASP A 20 25.40 26.26 -1.32
N GLY A 21 24.65 27.08 -2.06
CA GLY A 21 23.57 27.90 -1.48
C GLY A 21 22.45 28.30 -2.47
N ARG A 22 21.30 28.77 -1.94
CA ARG A 22 20.03 29.00 -2.66
C ARG A 22 20.11 29.74 -4.03
N ASP A 23 20.15 29.03 -5.16
CA ASP A 23 20.51 29.51 -6.52
C ASP A 23 19.45 29.31 -7.66
N ASN A 24 19.79 29.68 -8.92
CA ASN A 24 19.01 29.63 -10.18
C ASN A 24 19.96 29.55 -11.42
N ILE A 25 19.74 28.67 -12.43
CA ILE A 25 20.71 28.35 -13.54
C ILE A 25 20.03 28.30 -14.95
N ILE A 26 20.77 28.54 -16.07
CA ILE A 26 20.28 28.56 -17.48
C ILE A 26 21.37 28.07 -18.49
N GLY A 27 21.03 27.25 -19.51
CA GLY A 27 21.88 26.71 -20.61
C GLY A 27 21.88 27.50 -21.95
N THR A 28 22.09 26.82 -23.10
CA THR A 28 22.21 27.43 -24.46
C THR A 28 21.22 26.90 -25.51
N ASP A 29 21.55 26.97 -26.82
CA ASP A 29 20.68 26.56 -27.96
C ASP A 29 21.25 25.30 -28.70
N GLU A 30 22.20 24.59 -28.07
CA GLU A 30 22.86 23.34 -28.50
C GLU A 30 23.11 22.48 -27.23
N ALA A 31 23.25 21.15 -27.35
CA ALA A 31 23.25 20.22 -26.20
C ALA A 31 24.32 20.48 -25.12
N ASP A 32 23.90 20.81 -23.90
CA ASP A 32 24.76 21.14 -22.75
C ASP A 32 24.64 20.13 -21.57
N TYR A 33 25.66 20.10 -20.70
CA TYR A 33 25.72 19.31 -19.46
C TYR A 33 26.04 20.22 -18.27
N ILE A 34 25.11 20.40 -17.35
CA ILE A 34 25.08 21.43 -16.31
C ILE A 34 25.24 20.77 -14.92
N ILE A 35 25.56 21.50 -13.85
CA ILE A 35 25.64 20.98 -12.46
C ILE A 35 25.06 22.03 -11.49
N ALA A 36 24.27 21.64 -10.49
CA ALA A 36 23.56 22.51 -9.55
C ALA A 36 24.40 22.96 -8.34
N GLY A 37 24.82 22.03 -7.49
CA GLY A 37 25.35 22.34 -6.16
C GLY A 37 24.25 22.61 -5.13
N GLY A 38 24.62 22.80 -3.87
CA GLY A 38 23.68 22.75 -2.75
C GLY A 38 22.86 23.99 -2.42
N GLY A 39 21.95 23.89 -1.46
CA GLY A 39 21.02 24.98 -1.11
C GLY A 39 19.59 24.79 -1.64
N GLN A 40 18.68 25.73 -1.30
CA GLN A 40 17.21 25.60 -1.50
C GLN A 40 16.65 26.25 -2.79
N ASP A 41 17.25 25.91 -3.92
CA ASP A 41 17.12 26.49 -5.26
C ASP A 41 15.75 26.23 -5.88
N PHE A 42 15.21 27.20 -6.62
CA PHE A 42 13.82 27.10 -7.10
C PHE A 42 13.58 27.36 -8.60
N TYR A 43 14.57 27.71 -9.43
CA TYR A 43 14.40 27.84 -10.90
C TYR A 43 15.70 27.60 -11.70
N LEU A 44 15.86 26.40 -12.27
CA LEU A 44 16.82 25.98 -13.30
C LEU A 44 16.13 25.90 -14.66
N LEU A 45 16.86 26.12 -15.76
CA LEU A 45 16.34 26.17 -17.13
C LEU A 45 17.36 25.63 -18.17
N GLY A 46 16.89 25.02 -19.25
CA GLY A 46 17.72 24.50 -20.36
C GLY A 46 18.02 25.57 -21.39
N GLY A 47 17.20 25.58 -22.44
CA GLY A 47 17.25 26.57 -23.52
C GLY A 47 16.61 25.99 -24.77
N GLY A 48 17.34 25.15 -25.49
CA GLY A 48 16.80 24.31 -26.56
C GLY A 48 17.89 23.55 -27.31
N GLY A 49 17.57 22.38 -27.84
CA GLY A 49 18.59 21.33 -27.97
C GLY A 49 18.40 20.34 -26.83
N ALA A 50 19.33 19.42 -26.59
CA ALA A 50 19.17 18.40 -25.56
C ALA A 50 20.14 18.66 -24.40
N ASP A 51 19.66 19.23 -23.28
CA ASP A 51 20.50 19.61 -22.13
C ASP A 51 20.45 18.58 -20.98
N ALA A 52 21.35 18.65 -19.99
CA ALA A 52 21.50 17.62 -18.95
C ALA A 52 22.00 18.17 -17.56
N PHE A 53 21.16 18.35 -16.51
CA PHE A 53 21.50 19.12 -15.26
C PHE A 53 21.84 18.31 -13.99
N GLU A 54 23.11 18.21 -13.58
CA GLU A 54 23.65 17.43 -12.45
C GLU A 54 23.34 17.97 -11.04
N VAL A 55 22.43 17.34 -10.28
CA VAL A 55 22.14 17.66 -8.85
C VAL A 55 22.87 16.67 -7.92
N ASN A 56 23.17 17.03 -6.65
CA ASN A 56 24.05 16.23 -5.78
C ASN A 56 23.64 16.12 -4.29
N TYR A 57 24.36 15.28 -3.53
CA TYR A 57 24.25 15.24 -2.06
C TYR A 57 25.10 16.34 -1.42
N GLY A 58 24.49 17.09 -0.51
CA GLY A 58 24.97 18.37 0.04
C GLY A 58 23.96 19.51 -0.13
N ASP A 59 22.78 19.23 -0.69
CA ASP A 59 21.89 20.22 -1.32
C ASP A 59 20.63 20.48 -0.42
N ASP A 60 19.72 21.44 -0.71
CA ASP A 60 18.52 21.67 0.13
C ASP A 60 17.14 21.79 -0.62
N VAL A 61 17.04 22.20 -1.90
CA VAL A 61 15.89 22.27 -2.87
C VAL A 61 16.50 22.54 -4.28
N VAL A 62 15.97 22.04 -5.41
CA VAL A 62 16.40 22.39 -6.79
C VAL A 62 15.25 22.40 -7.83
N ARG A 63 14.43 23.44 -7.95
CA ARG A 63 13.36 23.43 -9.00
C ARG A 63 13.83 23.81 -10.41
N ILE A 64 13.44 23.05 -11.43
CA ILE A 64 13.66 23.27 -12.87
C ILE A 64 12.29 23.65 -13.51
N ALA A 65 12.22 24.58 -14.46
CA ALA A 65 10.93 25.25 -14.76
C ALA A 65 10.53 25.42 -16.24
N ASP A 66 11.42 25.18 -17.19
CA ASP A 66 11.09 25.10 -18.63
C ASP A 66 11.53 23.76 -19.24
N PHE A 67 11.78 22.76 -18.39
CA PHE A 67 12.18 21.41 -18.73
C PHE A 67 11.42 20.90 -19.97
N GLU A 68 12.11 20.83 -21.12
CA GLU A 68 11.45 20.47 -22.38
C GLU A 68 11.50 18.96 -22.58
N LEU A 69 10.35 18.33 -22.27
CA LEU A 69 10.15 16.90 -22.29
C LEU A 69 10.57 16.28 -23.64
N GLY A 70 11.47 15.30 -23.58
CA GLY A 70 12.03 14.63 -24.75
C GLY A 70 13.21 15.35 -25.42
N GLN A 71 13.72 16.42 -24.80
CA GLN A 71 14.99 17.04 -25.16
C GLN A 71 15.94 17.15 -23.96
N ASP A 72 15.50 17.75 -22.85
CA ASP A 72 16.36 17.95 -21.68
C ASP A 72 16.43 16.71 -20.76
N LYS A 73 17.34 16.75 -19.78
CA LYS A 73 17.55 15.76 -18.70
C LYS A 73 18.08 16.42 -17.43
N ILE A 74 17.87 15.83 -16.25
CA ILE A 74 18.43 16.24 -14.95
C ILE A 74 19.38 15.15 -14.50
N VAL A 75 20.66 15.41 -14.69
CA VAL A 75 21.75 14.52 -14.29
C VAL A 75 21.86 14.47 -12.76
N LEU A 76 22.51 13.47 -12.14
CA LEU A 76 23.10 13.55 -10.78
C LEU A 76 24.49 12.89 -10.73
N ASN A 77 25.37 13.19 -9.74
CA ASN A 77 26.75 12.62 -9.61
C ASN A 77 26.75 11.11 -9.83
N ASP A 78 25.76 10.51 -9.21
CA ASP A 78 25.28 9.17 -9.40
C ASP A 78 23.84 9.20 -8.85
N PRO A 79 23.02 8.23 -9.19
CA PRO A 79 21.62 8.15 -8.77
C PRO A 79 21.40 8.14 -7.25
N SER A 80 22.39 7.77 -6.43
CA SER A 80 22.24 7.76 -4.97
C SER A 80 21.77 9.11 -4.45
N VAL A 81 22.11 10.19 -5.13
CA VAL A 81 21.63 11.54 -4.86
C VAL A 81 20.10 11.63 -4.80
N LEU A 82 19.36 11.00 -5.72
CA LEU A 82 17.88 10.93 -5.68
C LEU A 82 17.36 9.98 -4.62
N ASP A 83 18.20 9.11 -4.08
CA ASP A 83 17.73 8.23 -3.02
C ASP A 83 17.29 9.04 -1.80
N GLY A 84 16.33 8.53 -1.05
CA GLY A 84 15.62 9.30 -0.02
C GLY A 84 14.93 10.58 -0.50
N ALA A 85 14.82 10.83 -1.81
CA ALA A 85 14.09 11.97 -2.33
C ALA A 85 12.58 11.73 -2.35
N THR A 86 11.79 12.63 -1.75
CA THR A 86 10.31 12.55 -1.83
C THR A 86 9.79 13.33 -3.04
N PHE A 87 9.40 12.62 -4.08
CA PHE A 87 8.88 13.29 -5.27
C PHE A 87 7.39 13.62 -5.06
N THR A 88 6.93 14.82 -5.41
CA THR A 88 5.59 15.28 -4.99
C THR A 88 4.88 16.08 -6.09
N GLN A 89 3.98 15.43 -6.83
CA GLN A 89 3.11 16.14 -7.77
C GLN A 89 2.05 16.97 -7.03
N ASP A 90 1.89 18.23 -7.43
CA ASP A 90 0.81 19.14 -7.05
C ASP A 90 0.32 19.88 -8.31
N GLY A 91 -0.62 19.26 -9.02
CA GLY A 91 -1.12 19.77 -10.31
C GLY A 91 -0.12 19.53 -11.45
N THR A 92 0.34 20.57 -12.12
CA THR A 92 1.38 20.52 -13.19
C THR A 92 2.77 20.88 -12.66
N ARG A 93 3.01 20.63 -11.37
CA ARG A 93 4.28 20.81 -10.64
C ARG A 93 4.64 19.49 -9.98
N PHE A 94 5.92 19.13 -9.98
CA PHE A 94 6.45 17.85 -9.57
C PHE A 94 7.69 17.99 -8.67
N ASP A 95 7.58 17.83 -7.36
CA ASP A 95 8.69 17.98 -6.40
C ASP A 95 9.55 16.70 -6.22
N ILE A 96 10.67 16.72 -5.45
CA ILE A 96 11.77 15.70 -5.33
C ILE A 96 12.74 15.88 -4.09
N ARG A 97 12.35 15.52 -2.86
CA ARG A 97 13.01 15.87 -1.56
C ARG A 97 14.30 15.12 -1.13
N LEU A 98 15.46 15.17 -1.82
CA LEU A 98 16.63 14.28 -1.55
C LEU A 98 17.03 14.05 -0.06
N LYS A 99 17.62 12.87 0.24
CA LYS A 99 17.83 12.27 1.59
C LYS A 99 18.44 13.16 2.67
N ASP A 100 19.35 14.04 2.27
CA ASP A 100 20.05 14.98 3.16
C ASP A 100 19.17 16.14 3.62
N GLY A 101 18.03 16.35 2.95
CA GLY A 101 17.16 17.49 3.11
C GLY A 101 16.97 18.32 1.84
N THR A 102 17.38 17.84 0.65
CA THR A 102 17.16 18.51 -0.64
C THR A 102 15.68 18.49 -1.11
N LEU A 103 15.33 19.08 -2.26
CA LEU A 103 13.99 19.16 -2.92
C LEU A 103 14.08 19.61 -4.38
N VAL A 104 14.58 18.79 -5.30
CA VAL A 104 14.41 19.08 -6.74
C VAL A 104 12.90 19.29 -7.03
N ARG A 105 12.47 20.05 -8.04
CA ARG A 105 11.02 20.30 -8.30
C ARG A 105 10.79 20.75 -9.74
N ILE A 106 9.66 20.49 -10.40
CA ILE A 106 9.62 20.60 -11.87
C ILE A 106 8.25 21.01 -12.40
N ASP A 107 8.15 21.93 -13.37
CA ASP A 107 6.88 22.48 -13.86
C ASP A 107 6.62 22.13 -15.33
N GLY A 108 5.34 21.98 -15.70
CA GLY A 108 4.93 21.61 -17.07
C GLY A 108 5.06 20.11 -17.34
N VAL A 109 5.82 19.44 -16.49
CA VAL A 109 5.97 18.00 -16.36
C VAL A 109 5.25 17.44 -15.12
N THR A 110 5.08 16.14 -15.14
CA THR A 110 4.28 15.35 -14.22
C THR A 110 5.04 14.13 -13.68
N THR A 111 4.45 13.41 -12.73
CA THR A 111 4.93 12.10 -12.27
C THR A 111 5.03 11.06 -13.39
N ALA A 112 4.32 11.26 -14.51
CA ALA A 112 4.47 10.42 -15.69
C ALA A 112 5.72 10.82 -16.48
N ASP A 113 5.97 12.12 -16.59
CA ASP A 113 7.06 12.70 -17.37
C ASP A 113 8.44 12.40 -16.74
N LEU A 114 8.48 12.03 -15.44
CA LEU A 114 9.64 11.57 -14.66
C LEU A 114 10.77 10.88 -15.43
N GLY A 115 10.44 9.85 -16.22
CA GLY A 115 11.42 9.03 -16.94
C GLY A 115 12.13 9.81 -18.03
N GLU A 116 11.42 10.71 -18.70
CA GLU A 116 12.03 11.64 -19.64
C GLU A 116 12.80 12.76 -18.90
N ILE A 117 12.69 12.89 -17.57
CA ILE A 117 13.31 13.99 -16.82
C ILE A 117 14.71 13.72 -16.28
N PHE A 118 15.09 12.51 -15.86
CA PHE A 118 16.39 12.27 -15.20
C PHE A 118 17.44 11.58 -16.08
N ALA A 119 18.70 11.84 -15.75
CA ALA A 119 19.92 11.25 -16.26
C ALA A 119 20.93 11.10 -15.11
N PHE A 120 22.07 10.46 -15.34
CA PHE A 120 23.12 10.32 -14.34
C PHE A 120 24.52 10.47 -14.97
N LYS A 121 25.51 10.80 -14.15
CA LYS A 121 26.85 11.21 -14.60
C LYS A 121 27.66 10.12 -15.31
N ALA A 122 27.22 8.87 -15.21
CA ALA A 122 27.78 7.71 -15.89
C ALA A 122 27.16 7.47 -17.28
N ASP A 123 25.93 7.93 -17.52
CA ASP A 123 25.12 7.58 -18.69
C ASP A 123 25.37 8.51 -19.90
N LEU A 124 26.34 9.41 -19.76
CA LEU A 124 26.83 10.24 -20.83
C LEU A 124 27.80 9.37 -21.63
N PRO A 125 27.86 9.46 -22.96
CA PRO A 125 28.69 8.57 -23.78
C PRO A 125 30.12 8.48 -23.25
N SER A 126 30.74 7.30 -23.16
CA SER A 126 32.11 7.18 -22.63
C SER A 126 33.13 7.93 -23.48
N ASP A 127 33.01 7.99 -24.80
CA ASP A 127 33.81 8.90 -25.64
C ASP A 127 33.51 10.42 -25.42
N SER A 128 32.56 10.75 -24.54
CA SER A 128 32.25 12.09 -24.04
C SER A 128 32.57 12.33 -22.55
N ILE A 129 32.76 11.28 -21.72
CA ILE A 129 33.18 11.40 -20.30
C ILE A 129 34.46 10.63 -19.88
N ASN A 130 34.83 9.52 -20.53
CA ASN A 130 36.21 9.11 -20.92
C ASN A 130 36.27 7.67 -21.54
N PHE A 131 36.82 7.53 -22.76
CA PHE A 131 37.96 6.66 -23.14
C PHE A 131 38.16 5.32 -22.37
N ASP A 132 38.20 4.09 -22.95
CA ASP A 132 38.36 3.59 -24.35
C ASP A 132 37.86 2.11 -24.39
N PRO A 133 36.94 1.67 -25.28
CA PRO A 133 36.16 0.41 -25.15
C PRO A 133 36.81 -0.83 -25.82
N ILE A 134 36.50 -2.04 -25.34
CA ILE A 134 36.94 -3.30 -25.97
C ILE A 134 35.79 -4.33 -25.93
N ALA A 135 35.12 -4.71 -27.03
CA ALA A 135 35.21 -4.18 -28.40
C ALA A 135 33.98 -4.51 -29.31
N SER A 136 32.86 -3.79 -29.20
CA SER A 136 31.88 -3.66 -30.32
C SER A 136 30.98 -2.42 -30.24
N ASP A 137 31.08 -1.55 -31.25
CA ASP A 137 30.04 -0.68 -31.83
C ASP A 137 29.10 0.16 -30.92
N SER A 138 29.64 0.89 -29.95
CA SER A 138 29.20 2.26 -29.58
C SER A 138 27.71 2.58 -29.30
N SER A 139 26.86 1.66 -28.82
CA SER A 139 25.46 1.97 -28.45
C SER A 139 24.92 1.30 -27.18
N VAL A 140 25.76 0.79 -26.28
CA VAL A 140 25.32 0.13 -25.04
C VAL A 140 25.19 1.14 -23.88
N ASN A 141 24.09 1.13 -23.13
CA ASN A 141 23.93 1.94 -21.90
C ASN A 141 24.13 1.08 -20.63
N LEU A 142 24.47 1.69 -19.49
CA LEU A 142 24.73 1.00 -18.22
C LEU A 142 23.71 1.40 -17.16
N ILE A 143 22.96 0.42 -16.66
CA ILE A 143 21.81 0.51 -15.76
C ILE A 143 22.13 -0.18 -14.42
N GLU A 144 22.17 0.56 -13.28
CA GLU A 144 22.70 0.07 -11.98
C GLU A 144 21.80 0.35 -10.75
N GLY A 145 20.97 -0.61 -10.34
CA GLY A 145 20.05 -0.62 -9.18
C GLY A 145 20.67 -0.27 -7.80
N THR A 146 19.84 -0.21 -6.74
CA THR A 146 20.29 0.09 -5.36
C THR A 146 20.22 -1.13 -4.41
N ASP A 147 20.64 -0.96 -3.15
CA ASP A 147 20.49 -1.99 -2.10
C ASP A 147 19.05 -2.12 -1.56
N GLY A 148 18.05 -1.67 -2.32
CA GLY A 148 16.63 -1.69 -1.96
C GLY A 148 15.80 -2.18 -3.13
N ARG A 149 14.50 -2.46 -2.90
CA ARG A 149 13.61 -2.87 -3.99
C ARG A 149 13.45 -1.76 -5.02
N ASP A 150 13.91 -2.02 -6.23
CA ASP A 150 13.84 -1.15 -7.38
C ASP A 150 12.76 -1.59 -8.39
N LYS A 151 12.44 -0.66 -9.31
CA LYS A 151 11.70 -0.94 -10.55
C LYS A 151 12.53 -0.36 -11.69
N ILE A 152 12.95 -1.22 -12.59
CA ILE A 152 13.97 -0.91 -13.59
C ILE A 152 13.35 -1.04 -14.97
N PHE A 153 13.56 0.00 -15.79
CA PHE A 153 13.13 0.03 -17.17
C PHE A 153 14.32 0.47 -18.02
N GLY A 154 14.85 -0.46 -18.81
CA GLY A 154 15.75 -0.16 -19.91
C GLY A 154 15.06 0.55 -21.06
N SER A 155 15.56 0.35 -22.27
CA SER A 155 15.38 1.30 -23.36
C SER A 155 15.15 0.67 -24.73
N ASP A 156 15.11 1.47 -25.79
CA ASP A 156 14.99 1.01 -27.18
C ASP A 156 16.37 0.64 -27.81
N GLY A 157 17.39 0.32 -27.01
CA GLY A 157 18.69 -0.16 -27.48
C GLY A 157 19.51 -0.84 -26.39
N ASP A 158 20.48 -1.67 -26.80
CA ASP A 158 21.26 -2.58 -25.95
C ASP A 158 21.64 -2.02 -24.56
N ASP A 159 21.17 -2.65 -23.49
CA ASP A 159 21.37 -2.20 -22.11
C ASP A 159 22.11 -3.24 -21.25
N TYR A 160 22.99 -2.77 -20.36
CA TYR A 160 23.67 -3.60 -19.35
C TYR A 160 23.10 -3.29 -17.97
N ILE A 161 22.31 -4.21 -17.41
CA ILE A 161 21.42 -3.97 -16.26
C ILE A 161 21.89 -4.76 -15.04
N ILE A 162 22.13 -4.08 -13.92
CA ILE A 162 22.43 -4.66 -12.61
C ILE A 162 21.27 -4.30 -11.69
N ALA A 163 20.53 -5.29 -11.17
CA ALA A 163 19.33 -5.02 -10.36
C ALA A 163 19.65 -4.51 -8.94
N GLY A 164 20.79 -4.93 -8.37
CA GLY A 164 21.19 -4.59 -7.01
C GLY A 164 20.80 -5.69 -6.00
N SER A 165 21.01 -5.42 -4.71
CA SER A 165 20.83 -6.44 -3.67
C SER A 165 19.37 -6.62 -3.22
N GLY A 166 18.42 -5.96 -3.90
CA GLY A 166 17.02 -5.84 -3.52
C GLY A 166 16.12 -7.04 -3.87
N GLN A 167 14.83 -6.84 -3.62
CA GLN A 167 13.76 -7.74 -4.05
C GLN A 167 13.07 -7.15 -5.29
N ASP A 168 13.80 -7.14 -6.40
CA ASP A 168 13.53 -6.40 -7.62
C ASP A 168 12.57 -7.21 -8.51
N PHE A 169 11.31 -7.17 -8.13
CA PHE A 169 10.23 -7.91 -8.78
C PHE A 169 9.81 -7.38 -10.16
N TRP A 170 10.44 -6.30 -10.65
CA TRP A 170 10.11 -5.70 -11.94
C TRP A 170 11.36 -5.07 -12.59
N VAL A 171 12.03 -5.87 -13.43
CA VAL A 171 13.20 -5.47 -14.23
C VAL A 171 12.89 -5.75 -15.69
N GLU A 172 12.87 -4.71 -16.51
CA GLU A 172 12.66 -4.78 -17.97
C GLU A 172 13.91 -4.31 -18.70
N GLY A 173 14.34 -5.07 -19.72
CA GLY A 173 15.39 -4.67 -20.66
C GLY A 173 14.89 -3.64 -21.67
N GLY A 174 13.65 -3.79 -22.12
CA GLY A 174 13.06 -3.00 -23.19
C GLY A 174 13.24 -3.68 -24.55
N ALA A 175 13.87 -2.99 -25.48
CA ALA A 175 14.12 -3.46 -26.83
C ALA A 175 15.58 -3.23 -27.23
N GLY A 176 16.46 -4.13 -26.82
CA GLY A 176 17.86 -4.18 -27.23
C GLY A 176 18.34 -5.62 -27.27
N ALA A 177 19.65 -5.82 -27.39
CA ALA A 177 20.30 -7.07 -27.01
C ALA A 177 20.84 -6.92 -25.58
N ASP A 178 20.00 -7.20 -24.60
CA ASP A 178 20.21 -6.72 -23.22
C ASP A 178 20.94 -7.74 -22.35
N ILE A 179 21.70 -7.25 -21.36
CA ILE A 179 22.52 -8.08 -20.47
C ILE A 179 22.16 -7.79 -19.02
N PHE A 180 21.49 -8.74 -18.37
CA PHE A 180 21.10 -8.65 -16.96
C PHE A 180 22.17 -9.32 -16.07
N GLU A 181 22.96 -8.55 -15.33
CA GLU A 181 23.91 -9.06 -14.35
C GLU A 181 23.22 -9.41 -13.03
N VAL A 182 23.35 -10.67 -12.62
CA VAL A 182 22.89 -11.18 -11.32
C VAL A 182 24.10 -11.63 -10.52
N ASN A 183 24.14 -11.25 -9.24
CA ASN A 183 25.23 -11.49 -8.31
C ASN A 183 24.78 -12.30 -7.09
N TYR A 184 25.76 -12.89 -6.41
CA TYR A 184 25.53 -13.42 -5.07
C TYR A 184 25.36 -12.27 -4.08
N GLY A 185 24.35 -12.36 -3.23
CA GLY A 185 23.90 -11.31 -2.32
C GLY A 185 22.65 -10.55 -2.77
N ASP A 186 22.12 -10.84 -3.97
CA ASP A 186 20.86 -10.26 -4.45
C ASP A 186 19.67 -11.06 -3.87
N ASP A 187 18.64 -10.42 -3.32
CA ASP A 187 17.54 -11.16 -2.68
C ASP A 187 16.63 -11.85 -3.73
N VAL A 188 16.01 -11.06 -4.63
CA VAL A 188 15.17 -11.55 -5.73
C VAL A 188 15.34 -10.65 -6.95
N VAL A 189 15.54 -11.22 -8.14
CA VAL A 189 15.52 -10.47 -9.40
C VAL A 189 14.50 -11.13 -10.34
N ARG A 190 13.45 -10.40 -10.74
CA ARG A 190 12.47 -10.87 -11.74
C ARG A 190 12.58 -10.06 -13.03
N ILE A 191 13.04 -10.73 -14.08
CA ILE A 191 13.07 -10.21 -15.44
C ILE A 191 11.73 -10.56 -16.10
N THR A 192 10.97 -9.55 -16.52
CA THR A 192 9.58 -9.70 -16.99
C THR A 192 9.43 -9.79 -18.51
N ASP A 193 10.42 -9.35 -19.29
CA ASP A 193 10.35 -9.19 -20.75
C ASP A 193 11.35 -10.01 -21.60
N PHE A 194 12.30 -10.70 -20.95
CA PHE A 194 13.43 -11.45 -21.55
C PHE A 194 13.15 -12.11 -22.93
N GLU A 195 13.81 -11.64 -23.99
CA GLU A 195 13.71 -12.16 -25.35
C GLU A 195 14.84 -13.19 -25.67
N LEU A 196 14.45 -14.47 -25.68
CA LEU A 196 15.38 -15.57 -25.91
C LEU A 196 16.16 -15.47 -27.23
N GLY A 197 17.49 -15.43 -27.12
CA GLY A 197 18.41 -15.39 -28.26
C GLY A 197 18.75 -13.97 -28.72
N GLN A 198 18.15 -12.96 -28.09
CA GLN A 198 18.54 -11.55 -28.16
C GLN A 198 19.24 -11.17 -26.85
N ASP A 199 18.61 -11.45 -25.71
CA ASP A 199 19.11 -11.08 -24.39
C ASP A 199 19.98 -12.16 -23.73
N LYS A 200 20.69 -11.76 -22.67
CA LYS A 200 21.56 -12.61 -21.85
C LYS A 200 21.47 -12.29 -20.37
N ILE A 201 21.66 -13.32 -19.55
CA ILE A 201 21.86 -13.18 -18.11
C ILE A 201 23.34 -13.41 -17.80
N SER A 202 23.98 -12.43 -17.18
CA SER A 202 25.40 -12.41 -16.82
C SER A 202 25.60 -12.91 -15.39
N LEU A 203 26.19 -14.10 -15.25
CA LEU A 203 26.62 -14.65 -13.96
C LEU A 203 28.15 -14.56 -13.81
N ALA A 204 28.66 -14.77 -12.60
CA ALA A 204 30.09 -14.68 -12.34
C ALA A 204 30.89 -15.73 -13.13
N ASP A 205 30.47 -17.00 -13.06
CA ASP A 205 31.02 -18.12 -13.82
C ASP A 205 30.01 -19.28 -13.97
N GLU A 206 30.31 -20.26 -14.83
CA GLU A 206 29.45 -21.44 -15.10
C GLU A 206 29.13 -22.26 -13.83
N THR A 207 30.01 -22.23 -12.82
CA THR A 207 29.82 -23.00 -11.57
C THR A 207 28.70 -22.43 -10.68
N VAL A 208 28.37 -21.14 -10.82
CA VAL A 208 27.21 -20.52 -10.18
C VAL A 208 25.90 -21.14 -10.68
N LEU A 209 25.81 -21.42 -11.99
CA LEU A 209 24.63 -22.03 -12.61
C LEU A 209 24.57 -23.54 -12.35
N ASP A 210 25.71 -24.25 -12.43
CA ASP A 210 25.82 -25.69 -12.10
C ASP A 210 25.39 -26.02 -10.65
N ALA A 211 25.55 -25.07 -9.73
CA ALA A 211 25.14 -25.20 -8.32
C ALA A 211 23.66 -24.82 -8.05
N ALA A 212 22.98 -24.21 -9.02
CA ALA A 212 21.63 -23.69 -8.83
C ALA A 212 20.55 -24.78 -8.82
N THR A 213 19.44 -24.51 -8.13
CA THR A 213 18.20 -25.32 -8.21
C THR A 213 17.19 -24.62 -9.10
N ILE A 214 16.75 -25.29 -10.16
CA ILE A 214 15.86 -24.72 -11.18
C ILE A 214 14.45 -25.34 -11.06
N THR A 215 13.39 -24.55 -11.26
CA THR A 215 11.99 -24.98 -11.20
C THR A 215 11.13 -24.23 -12.23
N GLN A 216 10.47 -24.96 -13.13
CA GLN A 216 9.49 -24.39 -14.06
C GLN A 216 8.14 -24.06 -13.37
N ASN A 217 7.69 -22.82 -13.48
CA ASN A 217 6.39 -22.33 -13.00
C ASN A 217 5.57 -21.71 -14.15
N GLY A 218 4.84 -22.54 -14.90
CA GLY A 218 4.09 -22.08 -16.07
C GLY A 218 5.03 -21.58 -17.16
N ALA A 219 4.86 -20.32 -17.59
CA ALA A 219 5.75 -19.66 -18.56
C ALA A 219 6.98 -18.98 -17.92
N ARG A 220 7.20 -19.16 -16.61
CA ARG A 220 8.33 -18.58 -15.87
C ARG A 220 9.28 -19.67 -15.39
N LEU A 221 10.58 -19.34 -15.36
CA LEU A 221 11.63 -20.16 -14.79
C LEU A 221 12.12 -19.53 -13.47
N ASP A 222 11.99 -20.24 -12.35
CA ASP A 222 12.55 -19.83 -11.05
C ASP A 222 13.90 -20.56 -10.86
N ILE A 223 14.98 -19.80 -10.72
CA ILE A 223 16.38 -20.26 -10.57
C ILE A 223 16.90 -19.78 -9.22
N ARG A 224 17.14 -20.72 -8.30
CA ARG A 224 17.65 -20.45 -6.95
C ARG A 224 19.15 -20.74 -6.87
N LEU A 225 19.97 -19.73 -6.60
CA LEU A 225 21.42 -19.87 -6.44
C LEU A 225 21.79 -20.38 -5.02
N GLU A 226 23.05 -20.79 -4.81
CA GLU A 226 23.50 -21.47 -3.58
C GLU A 226 23.37 -20.62 -2.30
N ASP A 227 23.49 -19.30 -2.40
CA ASP A 227 23.37 -18.33 -1.29
C ASP A 227 21.91 -17.93 -0.97
N ASN A 228 20.96 -18.46 -1.74
CA ASN A 228 19.51 -18.22 -1.77
C ASN A 228 19.02 -17.08 -2.68
N THR A 229 19.86 -16.39 -3.45
CA THR A 229 19.40 -15.46 -4.50
C THR A 229 18.38 -16.14 -5.42
N LEU A 230 17.23 -15.51 -5.63
CA LEU A 230 16.17 -16.03 -6.51
C LEU A 230 16.07 -15.20 -7.79
N LEU A 231 16.58 -15.75 -8.88
CA LEU A 231 16.32 -15.24 -10.22
C LEU A 231 15.00 -15.82 -10.75
N ARG A 232 14.14 -14.97 -11.29
CA ARG A 232 12.89 -15.32 -11.98
C ARG A 232 12.97 -14.76 -13.39
N VAL A 233 12.78 -15.61 -14.39
CA VAL A 233 12.78 -15.21 -15.80
C VAL A 233 11.43 -15.59 -16.39
N ASP A 234 10.60 -14.59 -16.68
CA ASP A 234 9.33 -14.81 -17.36
C ASP A 234 9.59 -15.18 -18.85
N ASN A 235 8.56 -15.68 -19.53
CA ASN A 235 8.60 -16.08 -20.95
C ASN A 235 9.62 -17.16 -21.36
N THR A 236 10.21 -17.92 -20.42
CA THR A 236 11.26 -18.93 -20.69
C THR A 236 10.95 -20.32 -20.14
N THR A 237 11.67 -21.33 -20.65
CA THR A 237 11.57 -22.72 -20.18
C THR A 237 12.91 -23.37 -19.88
N GLU A 238 12.90 -24.47 -19.12
CA GLU A 238 14.09 -25.32 -18.87
C GLU A 238 14.84 -25.77 -20.14
N ALA A 239 14.17 -25.78 -21.31
CA ALA A 239 14.81 -26.14 -22.58
C ALA A 239 15.72 -25.03 -23.14
N ASP A 240 15.55 -23.80 -22.67
CA ASP A 240 16.16 -22.59 -23.22
C ASP A 240 17.44 -22.18 -22.47
N LEU A 241 17.66 -22.76 -21.27
CA LEU A 241 18.77 -22.48 -20.34
C LEU A 241 20.14 -22.34 -21.00
N SER A 242 20.52 -23.22 -21.93
CA SER A 242 21.85 -23.19 -22.56
C SER A 242 22.09 -21.97 -23.45
N ASP A 243 21.01 -21.29 -23.86
CA ASP A 243 21.05 -20.11 -24.72
C ASP A 243 20.77 -18.82 -23.92
N MET A 244 20.51 -18.89 -22.60
CA MET A 244 20.16 -17.74 -21.75
C MET A 244 21.37 -17.04 -21.11
N PHE A 245 22.47 -17.74 -20.83
CA PHE A 245 23.54 -17.23 -19.97
C PHE A 245 24.83 -16.80 -20.69
N VAL A 246 25.53 -15.86 -20.07
CA VAL A 246 26.95 -15.51 -20.29
C VAL A 246 27.69 -15.45 -18.96
N PHE A 247 29.01 -15.62 -18.98
CA PHE A 247 29.83 -15.78 -17.78
C PHE A 247 31.02 -14.82 -17.77
N ARG A 248 31.11 -13.98 -16.74
CA ARG A 248 32.12 -12.91 -16.63
C ARG A 248 33.55 -13.44 -16.51
N ALA A 249 33.74 -14.65 -15.99
CA ALA A 249 35.06 -15.27 -15.84
C ALA A 249 35.68 -15.80 -17.16
N ASP A 250 34.91 -15.95 -18.25
CA ASP A 250 35.41 -16.58 -19.48
C ASP A 250 36.24 -15.63 -20.38
N GLU A 251 36.24 -14.32 -20.10
CA GLU A 251 36.88 -13.31 -20.97
C GLU A 251 38.42 -13.17 -20.80
N ASP A 252 39.03 -13.64 -19.71
CA ASP A 252 40.50 -13.51 -19.48
C ASP A 252 41.34 -14.60 -20.21
N THR A 253 40.93 -15.02 -21.42
CA THR A 253 41.64 -16.06 -22.19
C THR A 253 41.98 -15.75 -23.65
N ASP A 254 41.57 -14.62 -24.24
CA ASP A 254 42.00 -14.22 -25.60
C ASP A 254 42.63 -12.81 -25.69
N THR A 255 43.80 -12.65 -25.06
CA THR A 255 44.80 -11.69 -25.55
C THR A 255 45.98 -12.44 -26.16
N GLY A 256 45.95 -12.60 -27.49
CA GLY A 256 46.89 -13.46 -28.21
C GLY A 256 48.37 -13.07 -28.07
N ASP A 257 49.20 -14.04 -27.67
CA ASP A 257 50.64 -14.06 -27.92
C ASP A 257 51.00 -15.18 -28.92
N ASP A 258 50.94 -14.87 -30.22
CA ASP A 258 51.65 -15.64 -31.24
C ASP A 258 53.17 -15.39 -31.15
N THR A 259 53.81 -16.01 -30.15
CA THR A 259 55.27 -16.21 -30.16
C THR A 259 55.68 -17.66 -29.91
N GLY A 260 55.40 -18.50 -30.92
CA GLY A 260 56.35 -19.52 -31.36
C GLY A 260 56.69 -20.66 -30.38
N SER A 261 55.87 -21.71 -30.39
CA SER A 261 56.26 -23.03 -29.90
C SER A 261 57.47 -23.58 -30.67
N GLU A 262 58.63 -23.72 -30.01
CA GLU A 262 59.57 -24.82 -30.30
C GLU A 262 60.29 -25.38 -29.04
N THR A 263 60.15 -26.70 -28.89
CA THR A 263 61.06 -27.68 -28.25
C THR A 263 61.03 -27.97 -26.73
N GLY A 264 60.54 -29.18 -26.42
CA GLY A 264 60.98 -30.04 -25.30
C GLY A 264 60.29 -29.80 -23.95
N GLY A 265 60.00 -30.83 -23.14
CA GLY A 265 60.25 -32.26 -23.27
C GLY A 265 60.26 -32.93 -21.88
N ASP A 266 59.92 -34.22 -21.83
CA ASP A 266 59.89 -35.11 -20.64
C ASP A 266 58.85 -34.71 -19.56
N ALA A 267 57.79 -35.48 -19.25
CA ALA A 267 57.71 -36.88 -18.84
C ALA A 267 58.33 -37.16 -17.45
N ASP A 268 57.49 -37.45 -16.45
CA ASP A 268 57.67 -38.66 -15.65
C ASP A 268 56.36 -39.15 -15.02
N GLU A 269 56.25 -40.47 -14.88
CA GLU A 269 55.16 -41.17 -14.19
C GLU A 269 55.48 -41.26 -12.68
N ASP A 270 54.49 -41.36 -11.81
CA ASP A 270 54.58 -42.40 -10.76
C ASP A 270 53.19 -42.95 -10.36
N THR A 271 53.14 -44.26 -10.17
CA THR A 271 51.94 -45.04 -9.86
C THR A 271 52.15 -45.80 -8.54
N GLY A 272 51.20 -45.69 -7.60
CA GLY A 272 51.44 -46.11 -6.21
C GLY A 272 50.30 -46.86 -5.53
N ALA A 273 49.75 -47.91 -6.15
CA ALA A 273 48.77 -48.77 -5.49
C ALA A 273 49.40 -49.62 -4.36
N GLY A 274 48.75 -49.69 -3.19
CA GLY A 274 49.23 -50.46 -2.03
C GLY A 274 48.09 -51.10 -1.24
N THR A 275 48.01 -52.44 -1.28
CA THR A 275 46.93 -53.25 -0.66
C THR A 275 47.26 -53.71 0.76
N GLY A 276 46.24 -53.97 1.58
CA GLY A 276 46.38 -54.86 2.74
C GLY A 276 45.31 -54.71 3.81
N GLY A 277 44.39 -55.66 3.90
CA GLY A 277 43.48 -55.79 5.04
C GLY A 277 43.93 -56.89 6.01
N ASP A 278 43.59 -56.75 7.29
CA ASP A 278 43.37 -57.87 8.22
C ASP A 278 42.33 -57.47 9.28
N THR A 279 41.99 -58.39 10.17
CA THR A 279 40.67 -58.60 10.72
C THR A 279 40.64 -58.60 12.25
N GLY A 280 39.45 -58.33 12.81
CA GLY A 280 39.03 -58.91 14.10
C GLY A 280 39.11 -58.00 15.33
N GLY A 281 37.93 -57.70 15.90
CA GLY A 281 37.80 -57.04 17.20
C GLY A 281 36.36 -56.57 17.43
N ALA A 282 35.50 -57.43 17.95
CA ALA A 282 34.09 -57.14 18.17
C ALA A 282 33.81 -56.76 19.64
N GLU A 283 33.04 -55.69 19.85
CA GLU A 283 32.23 -55.44 21.06
C GLU A 283 30.82 -55.02 20.63
N GLU A 284 29.79 -55.47 21.35
CA GLU A 284 28.37 -55.21 21.07
C GLU A 284 27.96 -53.78 21.48
N PRO A 285 27.15 -53.08 20.66
CA PRO A 285 26.18 -52.11 21.16
C PRO A 285 24.81 -52.79 21.42
N ALA A 286 24.07 -52.28 22.41
CA ALA A 286 22.81 -52.86 22.88
C ALA A 286 21.61 -52.65 21.93
N ASP A 287 20.54 -53.44 22.12
CA ASP A 287 19.26 -53.32 21.41
C ASP A 287 18.70 -51.87 21.46
N PRO A 288 18.15 -51.34 20.35
CA PRO A 288 17.37 -50.11 20.38
C PRO A 288 16.03 -50.32 21.11
N PRO A 289 15.46 -49.28 21.73
CA PRO A 289 14.11 -49.36 22.28
C PRO A 289 13.08 -49.55 21.16
N ALA A 290 11.97 -50.22 21.49
CA ALA A 290 10.89 -50.46 20.54
C ALA A 290 10.21 -49.17 20.08
N ASP A 291 9.82 -49.11 18.80
CA ASP A 291 9.11 -47.98 18.22
C ASP A 291 7.81 -47.67 19.00
N PRO A 292 7.47 -46.38 19.20
CA PRO A 292 6.12 -45.99 19.61
C PRO A 292 5.11 -46.43 18.53
N PRO A 293 3.81 -46.61 18.88
CA PRO A 293 2.79 -46.87 17.88
C PRO A 293 2.79 -45.73 16.85
N ALA A 294 2.64 -46.08 15.57
CA ALA A 294 2.51 -45.07 14.52
C ALA A 294 1.37 -44.11 14.88
N GLU A 295 1.72 -42.83 15.03
CA GLU A 295 0.73 -41.77 15.01
C GLU A 295 0.03 -41.82 13.64
N ASP A 296 -1.26 -41.49 13.61
CA ASP A 296 -1.94 -41.28 12.33
C ASP A 296 -1.14 -40.26 11.52
N PRO A 297 -1.03 -40.42 10.19
CA PRO A 297 -0.33 -39.43 9.38
C PRO A 297 -0.91 -38.05 9.70
N PRO A 298 -0.07 -37.00 9.85
CA PRO A 298 -0.58 -35.67 10.13
C PRO A 298 -1.66 -35.34 9.09
N ALA A 299 -2.77 -34.75 9.55
CA ALA A 299 -3.75 -34.20 8.64
C ALA A 299 -2.99 -33.33 7.63
N ALA A 300 -3.37 -33.41 6.34
CA ALA A 300 -2.80 -32.51 5.34
C ALA A 300 -2.95 -31.09 5.88
N ALA A 301 -1.87 -30.31 5.88
CA ALA A 301 -1.94 -28.93 6.33
C ALA A 301 -3.01 -28.24 5.48
N GLU A 302 -4.13 -27.90 6.13
CA GLU A 302 -5.11 -27.03 5.50
C GLU A 302 -4.40 -25.71 5.23
N ASN A 303 -4.61 -25.16 4.04
CA ASN A 303 -4.04 -23.89 3.63
C ASN A 303 -5.19 -22.87 3.66
N PRO A 304 -5.56 -22.33 4.84
CA PRO A 304 -6.78 -21.56 5.00
C PRO A 304 -6.65 -20.19 4.33
N LEU A 305 -7.69 -19.81 3.59
CA LEU A 305 -7.80 -18.53 2.91
C LEU A 305 -9.03 -17.76 3.40
N LYS A 306 -8.81 -16.57 3.96
CA LYS A 306 -9.83 -15.64 4.42
C LYS A 306 -10.05 -14.54 3.37
N ILE A 307 -11.30 -14.26 3.02
CA ILE A 307 -11.65 -13.17 2.08
C ILE A 307 -12.07 -11.94 2.88
N VAL A 308 -11.45 -10.80 2.58
CA VAL A 308 -11.82 -9.49 3.15
C VAL A 308 -12.15 -8.52 2.02
N ILE A 309 -13.38 -8.03 1.96
CA ILE A 309 -13.86 -7.17 0.87
C ILE A 309 -13.95 -5.73 1.39
N PHE A 310 -13.39 -4.76 0.65
CA PHE A 310 -13.50 -3.34 0.93
C PHE A 310 -14.45 -2.67 -0.07
N GLY A 311 -15.57 -2.16 0.42
CA GLY A 311 -16.63 -1.55 -0.38
C GLY A 311 -16.95 -0.11 0.01
N GLY A 312 -17.40 0.70 -0.96
CA GLY A 312 -17.99 2.02 -0.69
C GLY A 312 -17.61 3.11 -1.68
N GLN A 313 -17.12 4.24 -1.14
CA GLN A 313 -16.79 5.46 -1.90
C GLN A 313 -15.32 5.90 -1.67
N SER A 314 -14.99 7.16 -1.88
CA SER A 314 -13.62 7.71 -1.82
C SER A 314 -12.86 7.44 -0.51
N LEU A 315 -13.54 7.26 0.62
CA LEU A 315 -12.91 6.86 1.88
C LEU A 315 -12.51 5.38 1.96
N ALA A 316 -13.10 4.50 1.13
CA ALA A 316 -12.74 3.09 1.06
C ALA A 316 -11.44 2.86 0.26
N PHE A 317 -11.24 3.64 -0.82
CA PHE A 317 -10.14 3.43 -1.79
C PHE A 317 -9.03 4.48 -1.73
N GLY A 318 -9.14 5.47 -0.86
CA GLY A 318 -8.19 6.58 -0.78
C GLY A 318 -8.37 7.61 -1.90
N ALA A 319 -8.25 8.89 -1.53
CA ALA A 319 -8.60 10.01 -2.41
C ALA A 319 -7.58 11.16 -2.41
N THR A 320 -6.47 10.98 -1.71
CA THR A 320 -5.31 11.87 -1.72
C THR A 320 -4.59 11.87 -3.06
N GLY A 321 -4.60 10.72 -3.76
CA GLY A 321 -3.84 10.49 -5.00
C GLY A 321 -2.32 10.54 -4.80
N ARG A 322 -1.86 10.48 -3.54
CA ARG A 322 -0.44 10.53 -3.17
C ARG A 322 -0.03 9.18 -2.60
N ASP A 323 1.16 8.78 -3.01
CA ASP A 323 2.12 7.84 -2.42
C ASP A 323 1.65 6.43 -1.99
N TRP A 324 2.57 5.47 -2.13
CA TRP A 324 2.39 4.12 -1.61
C TRP A 324 2.70 4.09 -0.13
N VAL A 325 1.82 3.46 0.66
CA VAL A 325 2.10 3.23 2.09
C VAL A 325 2.87 1.92 2.19
N ASN A 326 4.17 1.96 1.93
CA ASN A 326 5.05 0.82 2.21
C ASN A 326 5.21 0.69 3.72
N THR A 327 4.24 0.03 4.36
CA THR A 327 4.32 -0.27 5.78
C THR A 327 5.21 -1.48 5.99
N GLY A 328 6.28 -1.31 6.77
CA GLY A 328 6.82 -2.43 7.51
C GLY A 328 5.87 -2.80 8.67
N PRO A 329 6.03 -3.96 9.31
CA PRO A 329 6.64 -5.16 8.75
C PRO A 329 5.84 -5.66 7.53
N GLN A 330 6.50 -6.44 6.67
CA GLN A 330 5.89 -7.03 5.49
C GLN A 330 5.22 -8.37 5.85
N TYR A 331 3.99 -8.57 5.37
CA TYR A 331 3.18 -9.76 5.64
C TYR A 331 2.95 -10.55 4.34
N GLU A 332 3.70 -11.65 4.15
CA GLU A 332 3.57 -12.57 3.01
C GLU A 332 2.18 -13.24 2.93
N ASN A 333 1.49 -13.36 4.06
CA ASN A 333 0.12 -13.87 4.16
C ASN A 333 -0.96 -12.80 3.92
N SER A 334 -0.58 -11.56 3.57
CA SER A 334 -1.48 -10.45 3.25
C SER A 334 -1.46 -10.17 1.75
N LEU A 335 -2.43 -10.69 1.02
CA LEU A 335 -2.46 -10.73 -0.45
C LEU A 335 -3.60 -9.89 -1.04
N MET A 336 -3.50 -9.61 -2.34
CA MET A 336 -4.58 -9.10 -3.19
C MET A 336 -4.52 -9.75 -4.57
N LEU A 337 -5.55 -9.53 -5.40
CA LEU A 337 -5.53 -9.97 -6.80
C LEU A 337 -4.53 -9.15 -7.61
N ASP A 338 -3.70 -9.84 -8.39
CA ASP A 338 -2.75 -9.22 -9.32
C ASP A 338 -3.40 -9.01 -10.70
N PHE A 339 -3.27 -7.78 -11.20
CA PHE A 339 -3.80 -7.32 -12.49
C PHE A 339 -2.76 -6.49 -13.28
N ASP A 340 -1.47 -6.61 -12.94
CA ASP A 340 -0.31 -5.79 -13.35
C ASP A 340 -0.39 -4.30 -12.96
N ASN A 341 -1.56 -3.68 -13.10
CA ASN A 341 -1.85 -2.35 -12.57
C ASN A 341 -2.21 -2.45 -11.06
N PRO A 342 -1.35 -1.97 -10.14
CA PRO A 342 -1.59 -2.09 -8.71
C PRO A 342 -2.83 -1.33 -8.24
N GLN A 343 -3.32 -0.33 -8.99
CA GLN A 343 -4.56 0.38 -8.65
C GLN A 343 -5.78 -0.54 -8.77
N ASN A 344 -5.81 -1.43 -9.76
CA ASN A 344 -6.96 -2.32 -9.98
C ASN A 344 -7.13 -3.32 -8.84
N GLY A 345 -6.01 -3.90 -8.33
CA GLY A 345 -6.06 -4.82 -7.20
C GLY A 345 -6.19 -4.14 -5.83
N ALA A 346 -5.64 -2.92 -5.66
CA ALA A 346 -5.63 -2.22 -4.35
C ALA A 346 -6.74 -1.19 -4.15
N ARG A 347 -7.45 -0.77 -5.21
CA ARG A 347 -8.61 0.14 -5.18
C ARG A 347 -9.84 -0.42 -5.89
N GLY A 348 -9.71 -1.53 -6.60
CA GLY A 348 -10.83 -2.21 -7.24
C GLY A 348 -11.25 -1.58 -8.56
N TRP A 349 -12.43 -1.97 -9.00
CA TRP A 349 -13.04 -1.55 -10.26
C TRP A 349 -14.24 -0.63 -9.97
N ASP A 350 -14.33 0.47 -10.72
CA ASP A 350 -15.42 1.46 -10.65
C ASP A 350 -16.73 0.84 -11.19
N THR A 351 -17.10 1.12 -12.45
CA THR A 351 -18.26 0.51 -13.15
C THR A 351 -17.80 -0.29 -14.36
N ALA A 352 -16.51 -0.62 -14.43
CA ALA A 352 -15.93 -1.48 -15.43
C ALA A 352 -16.06 -2.94 -14.98
N ALA A 353 -16.24 -3.85 -15.95
CA ALA A 353 -16.01 -5.27 -15.67
C ALA A 353 -14.53 -5.49 -15.36
N VAL A 354 -14.25 -6.53 -14.57
CA VAL A 354 -12.89 -7.01 -14.31
C VAL A 354 -12.28 -7.48 -15.64
N ASP A 355 -11.02 -7.12 -15.86
CA ASP A 355 -10.22 -7.68 -16.95
C ASP A 355 -9.63 -9.03 -16.50
N ASP A 356 -10.18 -10.13 -17.04
CA ASP A 356 -9.74 -11.49 -16.75
C ASP A 356 -8.52 -11.93 -17.57
N GLU A 357 -8.21 -11.23 -18.68
CA GLU A 357 -7.00 -11.46 -19.46
C GLU A 357 -5.75 -10.89 -18.77
N ALA A 358 -5.92 -9.86 -17.92
CA ALA A 358 -4.86 -9.25 -17.11
C ALA A 358 -4.61 -9.92 -15.76
N PHE A 359 -5.37 -10.96 -15.37
CA PHE A 359 -5.28 -11.54 -14.03
C PHE A 359 -4.11 -12.54 -13.86
N ASN A 360 -3.14 -12.18 -13.03
CA ASN A 360 -1.89 -12.95 -12.85
C ASN A 360 -1.81 -13.77 -11.55
N GLY A 361 -2.89 -13.79 -10.75
CA GLY A 361 -2.98 -14.56 -9.51
C GLY A 361 -3.01 -13.68 -8.26
N PHE A 362 -2.22 -14.04 -7.24
CA PHE A 362 -2.11 -13.25 -6.01
C PHE A 362 -0.74 -12.56 -5.91
N THR A 363 -0.73 -11.28 -5.51
CA THR A 363 0.48 -10.50 -5.16
C THR A 363 0.42 -10.08 -3.67
N PRO A 364 1.55 -10.07 -2.95
CA PRO A 364 1.62 -9.53 -1.59
C PRO A 364 1.29 -8.03 -1.55
N ARG A 365 0.39 -7.62 -0.63
CA ARG A 365 -0.07 -6.22 -0.53
C ARG A 365 1.08 -5.23 -0.35
N PHE A 366 2.15 -5.59 0.36
CA PHE A 366 3.27 -4.68 0.63
C PHE A 366 4.07 -4.27 -0.64
N GLU A 367 3.93 -4.98 -1.75
CA GLU A 367 4.58 -4.61 -3.03
C GLU A 367 3.92 -3.40 -3.69
N VAL A 368 2.67 -3.12 -3.32
CA VAL A 368 1.69 -2.37 -4.13
C VAL A 368 0.68 -1.57 -3.27
N ALA A 369 0.91 -1.49 -1.96
CA ALA A 369 0.00 -0.90 -0.98
C ALA A 369 -0.29 0.59 -1.23
N GLN A 370 -1.57 0.95 -1.20
CA GLN A 370 -2.07 2.31 -1.39
C GLN A 370 -2.54 2.91 -0.05
N GLU A 371 -2.63 4.25 0.03
CA GLU A 371 -3.29 4.99 1.13
C GLU A 371 -4.78 4.61 1.24
N THR A 372 -5.07 3.49 1.90
CA THR A 372 -6.41 2.89 2.04
C THR A 372 -6.59 2.25 3.42
N PRO A 373 -7.83 2.17 3.95
CA PRO A 373 -8.12 1.43 5.17
C PRO A 373 -7.75 -0.06 5.08
N ALA A 374 -7.73 -0.63 3.89
CA ALA A 374 -7.32 -2.02 3.70
C ALA A 374 -5.88 -2.30 4.12
N THR A 375 -4.97 -1.31 4.06
CA THR A 375 -3.57 -1.52 4.49
C THR A 375 -3.48 -1.70 6.01
N GLY A 376 -4.12 -0.85 6.81
CA GLY A 376 -4.17 -1.04 8.27
C GLY A 376 -4.95 -2.29 8.69
N ALA A 377 -6.12 -2.52 8.08
CA ALA A 377 -6.98 -3.66 8.42
C ALA A 377 -6.32 -5.01 8.13
N MET A 378 -5.69 -5.15 6.95
CA MET A 378 -5.06 -6.41 6.55
C MET A 378 -3.76 -6.68 7.34
N ASN A 379 -3.03 -5.65 7.76
CA ASN A 379 -1.83 -5.84 8.61
C ASN A 379 -2.21 -6.43 9.97
N VAL A 380 -3.25 -5.91 10.64
CA VAL A 380 -3.73 -6.45 11.93
C VAL A 380 -4.11 -7.93 11.81
N LEU A 381 -4.87 -8.28 10.76
CA LEU A 381 -5.33 -9.65 10.54
C LEU A 381 -4.18 -10.61 10.20
N ALA A 382 -3.25 -10.18 9.35
CA ALA A 382 -2.11 -10.98 8.93
C ALA A 382 -1.09 -11.18 10.06
N GLU A 383 -0.88 -10.17 10.92
CA GLU A 383 -0.04 -10.26 12.12
C GLU A 383 -0.60 -11.26 13.15
N ALA A 384 -1.91 -11.19 13.40
CA ALA A 384 -2.57 -12.04 14.39
C ALA A 384 -2.67 -13.51 13.95
N ASN A 385 -2.72 -13.79 12.64
CA ASN A 385 -2.98 -15.12 12.10
C ASN A 385 -1.93 -15.52 11.04
N PRO A 386 -0.66 -15.79 11.43
CA PRO A 386 0.43 -16.07 10.49
C PRO A 386 0.23 -17.35 9.65
N ASP A 387 -0.58 -18.30 10.13
CA ASP A 387 -0.92 -19.55 9.44
C ASP A 387 -2.13 -19.42 8.48
N THR A 388 -2.71 -18.22 8.34
CA THR A 388 -3.87 -17.93 7.47
C THR A 388 -3.51 -16.91 6.41
N THR A 389 -3.84 -17.21 5.15
CA THR A 389 -3.73 -16.27 4.03
C THR A 389 -4.98 -15.39 3.96
N PHE A 390 -4.80 -14.07 3.93
CA PHE A 390 -5.87 -13.11 3.73
C PHE A 390 -5.78 -12.55 2.31
N VAL A 391 -6.90 -12.52 1.58
CA VAL A 391 -6.98 -11.89 0.25
C VAL A 391 -7.96 -10.72 0.31
N SER A 392 -7.48 -9.51 0.02
CA SER A 392 -8.32 -8.32 -0.04
C SER A 392 -8.93 -8.13 -1.43
N LEU A 393 -10.25 -7.89 -1.51
CA LEU A 393 -10.98 -7.49 -2.71
C LEU A 393 -11.53 -6.07 -2.58
N HIS A 394 -11.78 -5.37 -3.69
CA HIS A 394 -12.16 -3.94 -3.67
C HIS A 394 -13.23 -3.62 -4.71
N TYR A 395 -14.28 -2.89 -4.35
CA TYR A 395 -15.34 -2.48 -5.29
C TYR A 395 -16.11 -1.25 -4.81
N GLY A 396 -16.41 -0.31 -5.70
CA GLY A 396 -17.21 0.86 -5.35
C GLY A 396 -16.93 2.03 -6.28
N GLN A 397 -17.35 3.24 -5.91
CA GLN A 397 -16.98 4.42 -6.69
C GLN A 397 -17.00 5.72 -5.88
N SER A 398 -15.98 6.54 -6.11
CA SER A 398 -15.81 7.85 -5.45
C SER A 398 -17.00 8.80 -5.67
N GLY A 399 -17.50 9.37 -4.56
CA GLY A 399 -18.59 10.34 -4.57
C GLY A 399 -19.99 9.79 -4.89
N LYS A 400 -20.19 8.48 -4.94
CA LYS A 400 -21.49 7.86 -5.29
C LYS A 400 -22.34 7.48 -4.08
N SER A 401 -23.65 7.49 -4.26
CA SER A 401 -24.62 7.00 -3.27
C SER A 401 -24.58 5.48 -3.15
N LEU A 402 -25.09 4.97 -2.04
CA LEU A 402 -25.30 3.53 -1.79
C LEU A 402 -26.03 2.86 -2.95
N ASP A 403 -27.17 3.44 -3.36
CA ASP A 403 -28.01 2.95 -4.46
C ASP A 403 -27.25 2.86 -5.79
N TYR A 404 -26.43 3.88 -6.08
CA TYR A 404 -25.62 3.88 -7.31
C TYR A 404 -24.56 2.78 -7.27
N ILE A 405 -23.89 2.58 -6.13
CA ILE A 405 -22.83 1.58 -5.99
C ILE A 405 -23.41 0.17 -6.17
N ARG A 406 -24.55 -0.11 -5.53
CA ARG A 406 -25.34 -1.33 -5.72
C ARG A 406 -25.69 -1.58 -7.19
N GLU A 407 -26.27 -0.59 -7.86
CA GLU A 407 -26.73 -0.72 -9.24
C GLU A 407 -25.60 -0.87 -10.29
N ASN A 408 -24.35 -0.46 -9.99
CA ASN A 408 -23.32 -0.26 -11.03
C ASN A 408 -21.95 -0.91 -10.77
N THR A 409 -21.67 -1.47 -9.59
CA THR A 409 -20.31 -1.97 -9.23
C THR A 409 -20.26 -3.44 -8.83
N LEU A 410 -21.42 -4.06 -8.53
CA LEU A 410 -21.51 -5.45 -8.05
C LEU A 410 -21.03 -6.49 -9.09
N ASP A 411 -21.16 -6.22 -10.39
CA ASP A 411 -20.58 -7.05 -11.45
C ASP A 411 -19.03 -7.15 -11.31
N GLY A 412 -18.38 -6.05 -10.93
CA GLY A 412 -16.93 -5.99 -10.70
C GLY A 412 -16.48 -6.74 -9.45
N LEU A 413 -17.30 -6.77 -8.40
CA LEU A 413 -17.06 -7.62 -7.23
C LEU A 413 -17.24 -9.11 -7.58
N THR A 414 -18.30 -9.43 -8.33
CA THR A 414 -18.64 -10.80 -8.74
C THR A 414 -17.48 -11.43 -9.52
N GLY A 415 -16.94 -10.73 -10.52
CA GLY A 415 -15.79 -11.20 -11.29
C GLY A 415 -14.53 -11.43 -10.44
N GLN A 416 -14.25 -10.55 -9.47
CA GLN A 416 -13.13 -10.75 -8.53
C GLN A 416 -13.31 -12.00 -7.66
N LEU A 417 -14.52 -12.27 -7.16
CA LEU A 417 -14.82 -13.47 -6.37
C LEU A 417 -14.70 -14.76 -7.21
N GLU A 418 -15.12 -14.74 -8.48
CA GLU A 418 -14.96 -15.85 -9.42
C GLU A 418 -13.48 -16.15 -9.71
N LEU A 419 -12.67 -15.13 -9.99
CA LEU A 419 -11.22 -15.25 -10.21
C LEU A 419 -10.49 -15.73 -8.95
N LEU A 420 -10.78 -15.14 -7.79
CA LEU A 420 -10.25 -15.58 -6.49
C LEU A 420 -10.56 -17.05 -6.27
N LYS A 421 -11.82 -17.47 -6.46
CA LYS A 421 -12.21 -18.87 -6.26
C LYS A 421 -11.44 -19.81 -7.19
N ALA A 422 -11.36 -19.49 -8.48
CA ALA A 422 -10.67 -20.33 -9.46
C ALA A 422 -9.17 -20.45 -9.16
N HIS A 423 -8.52 -19.36 -8.74
CA HIS A 423 -7.12 -19.36 -8.35
C HIS A 423 -6.90 -20.14 -7.04
N ALA A 424 -7.71 -19.87 -6.01
CA ALA A 424 -7.66 -20.54 -4.71
C ALA A 424 -7.83 -22.07 -4.85
N ASP A 425 -8.84 -22.52 -5.60
CA ASP A 425 -9.08 -23.93 -5.89
C ASP A 425 -7.89 -24.58 -6.61
N SER A 426 -7.21 -23.85 -7.52
CA SER A 426 -6.07 -24.39 -8.29
C SER A 426 -4.78 -24.48 -7.49
N MET A 427 -4.58 -23.57 -6.53
CA MET A 427 -3.47 -23.56 -5.57
C MET A 427 -3.72 -24.44 -4.33
N GLY A 428 -4.92 -25.02 -4.19
CA GLY A 428 -5.27 -25.94 -3.11
C GLY A 428 -5.58 -25.26 -1.76
N TYR A 429 -5.98 -23.99 -1.77
CA TYR A 429 -6.47 -23.31 -0.57
C TYR A 429 -7.82 -23.88 -0.10
N THR A 430 -8.07 -23.79 1.21
CA THR A 430 -9.39 -24.02 1.81
C THR A 430 -9.96 -22.66 2.19
N ILE A 431 -10.94 -22.17 1.43
CA ILE A 431 -11.55 -20.86 1.69
C ILE A 431 -12.43 -20.96 2.94
N ASP A 432 -12.23 -20.05 3.90
CA ASP A 432 -13.08 -19.89 5.08
C ASP A 432 -14.51 -19.54 4.64
N PRO A 433 -15.56 -20.26 5.11
CA PRO A 433 -16.94 -19.97 4.77
C PRO A 433 -17.40 -18.55 5.17
N GLN A 434 -16.76 -17.92 6.15
CA GLN A 434 -17.11 -16.58 6.60
C GLN A 434 -16.29 -15.52 5.85
N ILE A 435 -16.98 -14.69 5.07
CA ILE A 435 -16.42 -13.54 4.35
C ILE A 435 -16.65 -12.27 5.17
N GLU A 436 -15.65 -11.39 5.25
CA GLU A 436 -15.73 -10.14 5.99
C GLU A 436 -15.83 -8.95 5.01
N LEU A 437 -16.94 -8.21 5.02
CA LEU A 437 -17.20 -7.05 4.15
C LEU A 437 -17.04 -5.74 4.94
N VAL A 438 -15.94 -5.03 4.73
CA VAL A 438 -15.75 -3.65 5.22
C VAL A 438 -16.51 -2.68 4.33
N TRP A 439 -17.41 -1.88 4.91
CA TRP A 439 -18.21 -0.90 4.18
C TRP A 439 -17.97 0.53 4.65
N ILE A 440 -17.50 1.39 3.74
CA ILE A 440 -17.10 2.78 4.03
C ILE A 440 -17.77 3.73 3.02
N GLN A 441 -19.05 4.01 3.29
CA GLN A 441 -19.89 4.90 2.49
C GLN A 441 -20.80 5.72 3.42
N GLY A 442 -21.29 6.89 2.96
CA GLY A 442 -22.22 7.73 3.73
C GLY A 442 -22.24 9.20 3.30
N GLN A 443 -21.11 9.74 2.86
CA GLN A 443 -21.00 11.14 2.39
C GLN A 443 -21.98 11.48 1.27
N SER A 444 -22.11 10.59 0.28
CA SER A 444 -23.16 10.70 -0.75
C SER A 444 -24.50 10.06 -0.38
N GLY A 445 -24.60 9.40 0.78
CA GLY A 445 -25.81 8.82 1.36
C GLY A 445 -26.56 7.85 0.44
N SER A 446 -27.88 7.78 0.62
CA SER A 446 -28.82 7.02 -0.22
C SER A 446 -29.92 7.94 -0.78
N GLU A 447 -30.62 7.48 -1.82
CA GLU A 447 -31.89 8.06 -2.29
C GLU A 447 -33.08 7.69 -1.38
N GLY A 448 -32.97 6.59 -0.64
CA GLY A 448 -33.98 6.07 0.29
C GLY A 448 -33.59 6.22 1.76
N ASP A 449 -34.17 5.34 2.60
CA ASP A 449 -33.69 5.13 3.96
C ASP A 449 -32.35 4.38 3.91
N TYR A 450 -31.32 4.92 4.56
CA TYR A 450 -29.98 4.34 4.47
C TYR A 450 -29.90 2.98 5.20
N SER A 451 -30.67 2.78 6.27
CA SER A 451 -30.66 1.53 7.04
C SER A 451 -31.21 0.38 6.22
N ASP A 452 -32.43 0.55 5.69
CA ASP A 452 -33.05 -0.42 4.76
C ASP A 452 -32.15 -0.66 3.53
N GLY A 453 -31.51 0.41 3.03
CA GLY A 453 -30.61 0.35 1.89
C GLY A 453 -29.33 -0.44 2.15
N LEU A 454 -28.84 -0.48 3.39
CA LEU A 454 -27.59 -1.13 3.78
C LEU A 454 -27.78 -2.63 4.03
N SER A 455 -28.82 -3.03 4.76
CA SER A 455 -29.18 -4.46 4.89
C SER A 455 -29.48 -5.09 3.53
N ALA A 456 -30.20 -4.39 2.65
CA ALA A 456 -30.44 -4.88 1.30
C ALA A 456 -29.18 -4.94 0.41
N HIS A 457 -28.10 -4.25 0.77
CA HIS A 457 -26.79 -4.38 0.13
C HIS A 457 -25.99 -5.57 0.69
N LEU A 458 -26.11 -5.85 1.98
CA LEU A 458 -25.59 -7.07 2.59
C LEU A 458 -26.23 -8.32 1.95
N ASP A 459 -27.57 -8.34 1.83
CA ASP A 459 -28.33 -9.39 1.14
C ASP A 459 -27.80 -9.63 -0.29
N GLU A 460 -27.50 -8.56 -1.05
CA GLU A 460 -26.96 -8.65 -2.41
C GLU A 460 -25.57 -9.30 -2.46
N VAL A 461 -24.67 -8.94 -1.53
CA VAL A 461 -23.32 -9.55 -1.45
C VAL A 461 -23.39 -11.00 -0.94
N GLN A 462 -24.29 -11.29 0.00
CA GLN A 462 -24.57 -12.63 0.51
C GLN A 462 -25.09 -13.56 -0.60
N ASP A 463 -25.99 -13.07 -1.48
CA ASP A 463 -26.49 -13.83 -2.63
C ASP A 463 -25.34 -14.18 -3.61
N PHE A 464 -24.41 -13.26 -3.87
CA PHE A 464 -23.23 -13.56 -4.72
C PHE A 464 -22.32 -14.60 -4.06
N ALA A 465 -21.97 -14.43 -2.79
CA ALA A 465 -21.15 -15.39 -2.05
C ALA A 465 -21.78 -16.80 -2.07
N THR A 466 -23.09 -16.87 -1.77
CA THR A 466 -23.89 -18.10 -1.85
C THR A 466 -23.86 -18.74 -3.24
N SER A 467 -23.89 -17.92 -4.30
CA SER A 467 -23.90 -18.41 -5.69
C SER A 467 -22.56 -18.95 -6.18
N ILE A 468 -21.44 -18.39 -5.70
CA ILE A 468 -20.07 -18.72 -6.14
C ILE A 468 -19.47 -19.85 -5.27
N PHE A 469 -19.61 -19.76 -3.95
CA PHE A 469 -18.97 -20.66 -2.99
C PHE A 469 -19.91 -21.73 -2.45
N GLY A 470 -21.20 -21.42 -2.29
CA GLY A 470 -22.25 -22.34 -1.84
C GLY A 470 -23.02 -21.84 -0.63
N SER A 471 -24.10 -22.53 -0.26
CA SER A 471 -25.03 -22.15 0.82
C SER A 471 -24.50 -22.26 2.25
N ASP A 472 -23.24 -22.64 2.41
CA ASP A 472 -22.57 -22.78 3.70
C ASP A 472 -21.62 -21.58 3.95
N PHE A 473 -21.63 -20.57 3.07
CA PHE A 473 -20.86 -19.34 3.17
C PHE A 473 -21.75 -18.17 3.64
N ASP A 474 -21.25 -17.38 4.58
CA ASP A 474 -21.93 -16.25 5.21
C ASP A 474 -21.06 -14.97 5.12
N VAL A 475 -21.67 -13.80 5.09
CA VAL A 475 -21.01 -12.48 4.99
C VAL A 475 -21.31 -11.65 6.24
N ASN A 476 -20.27 -11.24 6.97
CA ASN A 476 -20.39 -10.20 8.01
C ASN A 476 -20.11 -8.83 7.38
N MET A 477 -20.88 -7.80 7.70
CA MET A 477 -20.56 -6.42 7.30
C MET A 477 -19.97 -5.62 8.47
N TYR A 478 -18.89 -4.86 8.23
CA TYR A 478 -18.31 -3.90 9.17
C TYR A 478 -18.55 -2.49 8.62
N SER A 479 -19.68 -1.90 9.00
CA SER A 479 -20.09 -0.59 8.50
C SER A 479 -19.43 0.54 9.28
N THR A 480 -18.79 1.46 8.58
CA THR A 480 -18.24 2.68 9.18
C THR A 480 -19.33 3.75 9.29
N ILE A 481 -19.41 4.44 10.43
CA ILE A 481 -20.29 5.60 10.58
C ILE A 481 -19.61 6.81 9.96
N VAL A 482 -20.21 7.33 8.89
CA VAL A 482 -19.64 8.34 7.98
C VAL A 482 -20.64 9.49 7.80
N ARG A 483 -20.17 10.73 7.93
CA ARG A 483 -20.99 11.94 7.79
C ARG A 483 -21.65 12.05 6.41
N GLY A 484 -22.85 12.63 6.37
CA GLY A 484 -23.57 12.93 5.12
C GLY A 484 -23.32 14.37 4.63
N PHE A 485 -23.09 14.55 3.33
CA PHE A 485 -23.01 15.89 2.71
C PHE A 485 -24.36 16.38 2.17
N GLY A 486 -24.51 17.70 2.06
CA GLY A 486 -25.74 18.33 1.53
C GLY A 486 -26.95 18.27 2.47
N GLY A 487 -26.72 18.12 3.78
CA GLY A 487 -27.78 18.06 4.80
C GLY A 487 -28.41 16.68 5.02
N LYS A 488 -27.77 15.61 4.54
CA LYS A 488 -28.15 14.21 4.78
C LYS A 488 -27.78 13.78 6.21
N THR A 489 -28.59 12.94 6.84
CA THR A 489 -28.45 12.51 8.25
C THR A 489 -28.04 11.04 8.40
N THR A 490 -27.16 10.58 7.51
CA THR A 490 -26.79 9.17 7.33
C THR A 490 -26.23 8.50 8.57
N THR A 491 -25.54 9.22 9.44
CA THR A 491 -24.86 8.63 10.61
C THR A 491 -25.81 7.96 11.60
N GLY A 492 -26.99 8.55 11.83
CA GLY A 492 -28.02 7.94 12.68
C GLY A 492 -28.69 6.73 12.03
N GLU A 493 -28.85 6.75 10.71
CA GLU A 493 -29.44 5.65 9.92
C GLU A 493 -28.45 4.47 9.78
N GLN A 494 -27.16 4.76 9.66
CA GLN A 494 -26.05 3.78 9.71
C GLN A 494 -25.95 3.11 11.07
N PHE A 495 -26.05 3.89 12.16
CA PHE A 495 -26.08 3.31 13.49
C PHE A 495 -27.32 2.46 13.73
N GLN A 496 -28.47 2.87 13.18
CA GLN A 496 -29.67 2.06 13.24
C GLN A 496 -29.51 0.71 12.52
N ALA A 497 -28.86 0.66 11.35
CA ALA A 497 -28.57 -0.61 10.68
C ALA A 497 -27.74 -1.56 11.55
N ILE A 498 -26.71 -1.04 12.23
CA ILE A 498 -25.86 -1.80 13.18
C ILE A 498 -26.64 -2.27 14.43
N GLN A 499 -27.83 -1.72 14.71
CA GLN A 499 -28.69 -2.15 15.82
C GLN A 499 -29.81 -3.10 15.39
N ASP A 500 -30.36 -2.91 14.18
CA ASP A 500 -31.50 -3.66 13.67
C ASP A 500 -31.10 -4.94 12.93
N ASP A 501 -29.87 -5.04 12.42
CA ASP A 501 -29.33 -6.15 11.65
C ASP A 501 -28.17 -6.86 12.39
N PRO A 502 -28.29 -8.16 12.74
CA PRO A 502 -27.29 -8.87 13.55
C PRO A 502 -25.98 -9.15 12.82
N ASP A 503 -25.98 -9.07 11.48
CA ASP A 503 -24.83 -9.39 10.64
C ASP A 503 -24.08 -8.10 10.18
N ILE A 504 -24.55 -6.93 10.65
CA ILE A 504 -23.90 -5.62 10.47
C ILE A 504 -23.26 -5.14 11.80
N PHE A 505 -21.93 -5.23 11.85
CA PHE A 505 -21.09 -4.77 12.95
C PHE A 505 -20.64 -3.31 12.75
N LEU A 506 -20.29 -2.65 13.86
CA LEU A 506 -19.59 -1.36 13.78
C LEU A 506 -18.15 -1.58 13.32
N GLY A 507 -17.79 -1.04 12.16
CA GLY A 507 -16.41 -1.05 11.67
C GLY A 507 -15.56 0.01 12.37
N SER A 508 -16.00 1.27 12.34
CA SER A 508 -15.31 2.44 12.92
C SER A 508 -16.22 3.68 12.84
N THR A 509 -15.76 4.84 13.34
CA THR A 509 -16.42 6.13 13.12
C THR A 509 -15.45 7.15 12.47
N GLU A 510 -15.79 7.63 11.26
CA GLU A 510 -14.94 8.47 10.39
C GLU A 510 -14.41 9.71 11.12
N TRP A 511 -15.26 10.37 11.90
CA TRP A 511 -15.04 11.73 12.38
C TRP A 511 -13.78 11.86 13.25
N MET A 512 -13.41 10.82 14.02
CA MET A 512 -12.24 10.89 14.90
C MET A 512 -10.93 10.90 14.10
N PHE A 513 -10.91 10.17 12.98
CA PHE A 513 -9.79 10.18 12.05
C PHE A 513 -9.80 11.46 11.22
N ASN A 514 -10.98 12.00 10.91
CA ASN A 514 -11.10 13.26 10.20
C ASN A 514 -10.59 14.47 11.00
N ALA A 515 -10.75 14.43 12.33
CA ALA A 515 -10.26 15.45 13.24
C ALA A 515 -8.74 15.37 13.49
N GLN A 516 -8.19 14.16 13.65
CA GLN A 516 -6.76 13.94 13.96
C GLN A 516 -5.86 13.86 12.72
N TYR A 517 -6.39 13.36 11.59
CA TYR A 517 -5.64 13.01 10.39
C TYR A 517 -6.26 13.59 9.10
N PRO A 518 -6.51 14.92 9.03
CA PRO A 518 -7.13 15.55 7.87
C PRO A 518 -6.26 15.46 6.60
N ALA A 519 -6.88 15.27 5.43
CA ALA A 519 -6.18 15.38 4.15
C ALA A 519 -5.73 16.83 3.89
N GLY A 520 -4.42 17.07 4.00
CA GLY A 520 -3.81 18.40 3.90
C GLY A 520 -4.20 19.18 2.64
N GLY A 521 -4.81 20.36 2.84
CA GLY A 521 -5.15 21.32 1.80
C GLY A 521 -6.59 21.27 1.26
N GLN A 522 -7.45 20.35 1.74
CA GLN A 522 -8.85 20.27 1.27
C GLN A 522 -9.82 21.07 2.17
N ALA A 523 -10.49 22.08 1.60
CA ALA A 523 -11.43 22.95 2.31
C ALA A 523 -12.73 22.26 2.82
N SER A 524 -12.97 21.00 2.46
CA SER A 524 -14.08 20.16 2.93
C SER A 524 -13.67 19.14 4.00
N ASN A 525 -12.36 18.97 4.21
CA ASN A 525 -11.75 17.85 4.95
C ASN A 525 -12.34 16.48 4.54
N ALA A 526 -12.78 16.26 3.30
CA ALA A 526 -13.60 15.09 2.93
C ALA A 526 -12.88 13.73 3.01
N HIS A 527 -11.57 13.75 3.26
CA HIS A 527 -10.66 12.61 3.13
C HIS A 527 -9.60 12.67 4.23
N LEU A 528 -8.92 11.54 4.45
CA LEU A 528 -7.87 11.38 5.46
C LEU A 528 -6.47 11.53 4.84
N SER A 529 -5.45 11.75 5.68
CA SER A 529 -4.05 11.49 5.30
C SER A 529 -3.78 9.98 5.20
N GLY A 530 -2.62 9.56 4.67
CA GLY A 530 -2.20 8.16 4.68
C GLY A 530 -2.18 7.54 6.08
N GLU A 531 -1.70 8.28 7.08
CA GLU A 531 -1.77 7.89 8.50
C GLU A 531 -3.22 7.69 8.96
N GLY A 532 -4.13 8.61 8.60
CA GLY A 532 -5.55 8.51 8.96
C GLY A 532 -6.25 7.33 8.31
N TYR A 533 -5.96 7.03 7.03
CA TYR A 533 -6.46 5.83 6.36
C TYR A 533 -5.93 4.56 7.04
N TYR A 534 -4.63 4.52 7.36
CA TYR A 534 -4.03 3.41 8.08
C TYR A 534 -4.73 3.18 9.43
N MET A 535 -4.82 4.21 10.27
CA MET A 535 -5.38 4.10 11.62
C MET A 535 -6.87 3.74 11.63
N MET A 536 -7.67 4.27 10.69
CA MET A 536 -9.08 3.86 10.53
C MET A 536 -9.17 2.39 10.10
N GLY A 537 -8.30 1.96 9.18
CA GLY A 537 -8.16 0.57 8.78
C GLY A 537 -7.84 -0.36 9.94
N THR A 538 -6.86 0.01 10.75
CA THR A 538 -6.41 -0.73 11.92
C THR A 538 -7.53 -0.96 12.94
N GLN A 539 -8.39 0.04 13.21
CA GLN A 539 -9.56 -0.16 14.08
C GLN A 539 -10.51 -1.22 13.49
N ILE A 540 -10.84 -1.09 12.20
CA ILE A 540 -11.72 -2.05 11.50
C ILE A 540 -11.13 -3.46 11.53
N GLY A 541 -9.83 -3.62 11.24
CA GLY A 541 -9.12 -4.90 11.31
C GLY A 541 -9.15 -5.51 12.71
N THR A 542 -9.07 -4.69 13.75
CA THR A 542 -9.19 -5.16 15.13
C THR A 542 -10.60 -5.61 15.48
N HIS A 543 -11.64 -4.95 14.95
CA HIS A 543 -13.03 -5.39 15.14
C HIS A 543 -13.32 -6.71 14.41
N ILE A 544 -12.75 -6.91 13.21
CA ILE A 544 -12.80 -8.19 12.49
C ILE A 544 -12.08 -9.28 13.29
N GLN A 545 -10.86 -9.02 13.76
CA GLN A 545 -10.09 -9.97 14.57
C GLN A 545 -10.84 -10.37 15.85
N ALA A 546 -11.41 -9.40 16.56
CA ALA A 546 -12.18 -9.64 17.76
C ALA A 546 -13.42 -10.53 17.51
N ASN A 547 -14.07 -10.42 16.35
CA ASN A 547 -15.16 -11.31 15.94
C ASN A 547 -14.64 -12.73 15.59
N MET A 548 -13.53 -12.84 14.86
CA MET A 548 -12.85 -14.11 14.57
C MET A 548 -12.44 -14.87 15.86
N ASP A 549 -12.02 -14.16 16.90
CA ASP A 549 -11.72 -14.69 18.23
C ASP A 549 -12.97 -15.07 19.06
N GLY A 550 -14.17 -14.83 18.54
CA GLY A 550 -15.45 -15.10 19.22
C GLY A 550 -15.83 -14.07 20.29
N THR A 551 -15.24 -12.88 20.23
CA THR A 551 -15.45 -11.74 21.14
C THR A 551 -15.79 -10.44 20.38
N PRO A 552 -16.84 -10.40 19.56
CA PRO A 552 -17.18 -9.23 18.75
C PRO A 552 -17.37 -7.97 19.61
N VAL A 553 -16.83 -6.85 19.12
CA VAL A 553 -16.94 -5.53 19.76
C VAL A 553 -18.36 -5.01 19.57
N ALA A 554 -19.12 -4.89 20.66
CA ALA A 554 -20.46 -4.33 20.63
C ALA A 554 -20.39 -2.80 20.76
N PRO A 555 -21.08 -2.01 19.92
CA PRO A 555 -20.99 -0.56 19.96
C PRO A 555 -21.55 0.01 21.27
N ILE A 556 -20.96 1.10 21.75
CA ILE A 556 -21.48 1.81 22.92
C ILE A 556 -22.83 2.45 22.55
N THR A 557 -23.89 2.10 23.28
CA THR A 557 -25.29 2.41 22.92
C THR A 557 -25.98 3.17 24.04
N ILE A 558 -26.88 4.11 23.73
CA ILE A 558 -27.75 4.73 24.74
C ILE A 558 -28.76 3.66 25.22
N GLU A 559 -28.60 3.17 26.45
CA GLU A 559 -29.55 2.22 27.05
C GLU A 559 -30.82 2.95 27.54
N ALA A 560 -30.64 4.08 28.23
CA ALA A 560 -31.74 4.81 28.85
C ALA A 560 -31.46 6.30 29.01
N VAL A 561 -32.53 7.09 29.01
CA VAL A 561 -32.51 8.51 29.39
C VAL A 561 -33.51 8.74 30.53
N ARG A 562 -33.04 9.34 31.63
CA ARG A 562 -33.80 9.45 32.89
C ARG A 562 -33.85 10.88 33.39
N ALA A 563 -35.04 11.38 33.72
CA ALA A 563 -35.20 12.68 34.38
C ALA A 563 -34.89 12.56 35.89
N MET A 564 -33.85 13.25 36.36
CA MET A 564 -33.44 13.27 37.77
C MET A 564 -34.20 14.32 38.60
N GLY A 565 -34.92 15.22 37.93
CA GLY A 565 -35.76 16.26 38.52
C GLY A 565 -35.28 17.66 38.20
N GLY A 566 -36.21 18.62 38.12
CA GLY A 566 -35.91 19.93 37.54
C GLY A 566 -35.70 19.80 36.03
N ASN A 567 -34.59 20.33 35.52
CA ASN A 567 -34.18 20.23 34.12
C ASN A 567 -32.91 19.35 33.96
N THR A 568 -32.66 18.44 34.90
CA THR A 568 -31.46 17.60 34.92
C THR A 568 -31.82 16.17 34.53
N PHE A 569 -31.02 15.60 33.64
CA PHE A 569 -31.25 14.32 32.99
C PHE A 569 -29.96 13.50 32.95
N GLN A 570 -30.09 12.19 33.10
CA GLN A 570 -28.99 11.23 32.93
C GLN A 570 -29.19 10.43 31.65
N ILE A 571 -28.08 10.05 31.03
CA ILE A 571 -28.00 9.13 29.90
C ILE A 571 -27.11 7.99 30.39
N ASP A 572 -27.69 6.79 30.43
CA ASP A 572 -27.01 5.54 30.77
C ASP A 572 -26.60 4.86 29.45
N PHE A 573 -25.35 4.38 29.35
CA PHE A 573 -24.83 3.70 28.16
C PHE A 573 -24.61 2.19 28.41
N ALA A 574 -25.04 1.36 27.46
CA ALA A 574 -24.69 -0.05 27.42
C ALA A 574 -23.39 -0.29 26.63
N ASN A 575 -22.78 -1.45 26.86
CA ASN A 575 -21.53 -1.92 26.25
C ASN A 575 -20.27 -1.11 26.60
N VAL A 576 -20.29 -0.37 27.72
CA VAL A 576 -19.06 0.15 28.35
C VAL A 576 -18.39 -0.99 29.14
N VAL A 577 -17.09 -1.19 28.91
CA VAL A 577 -16.26 -2.26 29.48
C VAL A 577 -15.36 -1.74 30.62
N GLY A 578 -14.79 -0.55 30.44
CA GLY A 578 -14.01 0.17 31.45
C GLY A 578 -14.86 1.27 32.08
N ALA A 579 -14.43 2.52 31.91
CA ALA A 579 -15.21 3.69 32.27
C ALA A 579 -15.17 4.74 31.14
N LEU A 580 -16.26 5.50 31.03
CA LEU A 580 -16.33 6.65 30.13
C LEU A 580 -15.31 7.72 30.53
N GLN A 581 -14.47 8.09 29.58
CA GLN A 581 -13.53 9.20 29.65
C GLN A 581 -13.88 10.25 28.58
N SER A 582 -13.32 11.45 28.71
CA SER A 582 -13.48 12.50 27.70
C SER A 582 -12.12 12.98 27.19
N ASN A 583 -11.85 12.78 25.90
CA ASN A 583 -10.66 13.29 25.21
C ASN A 583 -11.05 14.40 24.21
N PRO A 584 -11.00 15.69 24.60
CA PRO A 584 -11.20 16.80 23.68
C PRO A 584 -10.00 17.02 22.73
N ASP A 585 -8.82 16.48 23.06
CA ASP A 585 -7.59 16.73 22.31
C ASP A 585 -7.58 15.99 20.95
N VAL A 586 -8.52 15.06 20.72
CA VAL A 586 -8.86 14.49 19.38
C VAL A 586 -9.20 15.58 18.35
N TYR A 587 -9.69 16.73 18.81
CA TYR A 587 -10.02 17.89 17.97
C TYR A 587 -8.97 19.02 18.09
N ALA A 588 -7.77 18.75 18.60
CA ALA A 588 -6.75 19.79 18.82
C ALA A 588 -6.24 20.40 17.51
N ASP A 589 -6.11 19.58 16.47
CA ASP A 589 -5.68 19.99 15.11
C ASP A 589 -6.86 20.07 14.12
N ASP A 590 -8.11 19.97 14.60
CA ASP A 590 -9.31 20.16 13.81
C ASP A 590 -9.63 21.65 13.60
N ASP A 591 -9.08 22.22 12.53
CA ASP A 591 -9.36 23.56 12.04
C ASP A 591 -10.83 23.76 11.53
N PHE A 592 -11.70 22.72 11.57
CA PHE A 592 -13.04 22.75 10.95
C PHE A 592 -14.21 22.70 11.97
N ALA A 593 -14.31 21.67 12.83
CA ALA A 593 -15.40 21.59 13.83
C ALA A 593 -15.05 22.32 15.12
N GLY A 594 -13.84 22.04 15.62
CA GLY A 594 -13.49 22.20 17.00
C GLY A 594 -14.23 21.22 17.92
N VAL A 595 -13.78 21.15 19.17
CA VAL A 595 -14.36 20.29 20.21
C VAL A 595 -15.89 20.51 20.31
N PRO A 596 -16.72 19.44 20.24
CA PRO A 596 -18.16 19.56 20.34
C PRO A 596 -18.59 19.97 21.75
N ASP A 597 -19.41 21.02 21.86
CA ASP A 597 -19.99 21.47 23.12
C ASP A 597 -20.77 20.34 23.81
N ASN A 598 -20.62 20.22 25.13
CA ASN A 598 -21.37 19.28 25.98
C ASN A 598 -21.38 17.83 25.42
N PHE A 599 -20.23 17.31 25.00
CA PHE A 599 -20.08 15.96 24.42
C PHE A 599 -20.87 15.72 23.11
N GLY A 600 -21.32 16.78 22.43
CA GLY A 600 -22.19 16.66 21.26
C GLY A 600 -23.63 16.25 21.60
N ILE A 601 -24.11 16.53 22.82
CA ILE A 601 -25.52 16.32 23.19
C ILE A 601 -26.41 17.34 22.47
N GLY A 602 -27.34 16.85 21.65
CA GLY A 602 -28.35 17.67 20.97
C GLY A 602 -29.78 17.23 21.31
N ILE A 603 -30.71 18.19 21.44
CA ILE A 603 -32.13 17.89 21.70
C ILE A 603 -32.99 18.57 20.64
N TYR A 604 -33.72 17.76 19.88
CA TYR A 604 -34.54 18.18 18.76
C TYR A 604 -35.95 17.66 18.92
N ARG A 605 -36.95 18.37 18.41
CA ARG A 605 -38.31 17.82 18.32
C ARG A 605 -38.32 16.73 17.26
N SER A 606 -39.19 15.71 17.41
CA SER A 606 -39.34 14.63 16.43
C SER A 606 -39.73 15.10 15.01
N ASN A 607 -40.19 16.36 14.86
CA ASN A 607 -40.39 17.01 13.56
C ASN A 607 -39.19 17.84 13.05
N GLN A 608 -37.98 17.56 13.54
CA GLN A 608 -36.71 18.27 13.25
C GLN A 608 -36.71 19.79 13.52
N GLY A 609 -37.67 20.30 14.30
CA GLY A 609 -37.60 21.66 14.86
C GLY A 609 -36.67 21.71 16.08
N SER A 610 -35.97 22.82 16.29
CA SER A 610 -35.18 23.02 17.51
C SER A 610 -36.05 22.94 18.76
N ALA A 611 -35.54 22.28 19.80
CA ALA A 611 -36.12 22.37 21.14
C ALA A 611 -35.89 23.79 21.72
N PRO A 612 -36.81 24.32 22.54
CA PRO A 612 -36.62 25.60 23.19
C PRO A 612 -35.67 25.45 24.39
N GLY A 613 -34.52 26.11 24.34
CA GLY A 613 -33.49 26.02 25.38
C GLY A 613 -32.15 25.56 24.82
N GLU A 614 -31.20 25.31 25.72
CA GLU A 614 -29.82 24.92 25.44
C GLU A 614 -29.28 24.02 26.56
N ILE A 615 -28.28 23.18 26.27
CA ILE A 615 -27.57 22.40 27.28
C ILE A 615 -26.68 23.36 28.07
N VAL A 616 -26.89 23.45 29.38
CA VAL A 616 -26.19 24.35 30.31
C VAL A 616 -24.86 23.75 30.76
N SER A 617 -24.81 22.42 30.89
CA SER A 617 -23.64 21.65 31.28
C SER A 617 -23.87 20.16 31.04
N ALA A 618 -22.83 19.43 30.65
CA ALA A 618 -22.77 17.97 30.69
C ALA A 618 -21.49 17.50 31.41
N HIS A 619 -21.56 16.36 32.09
CA HIS A 619 -20.41 15.74 32.77
C HIS A 619 -20.64 14.23 33.00
N ILE A 620 -19.56 13.46 33.07
CA ILE A 620 -19.58 12.05 33.48
C ILE A 620 -19.86 11.98 34.98
N VAL A 621 -20.74 11.07 35.41
CA VAL A 621 -21.17 10.92 36.81
C VAL A 621 -21.00 9.51 37.37
N ASP A 622 -20.91 8.49 36.52
CA ASP A 622 -20.56 7.11 36.89
C ASP A 622 -19.78 6.44 35.73
N GLU A 623 -19.37 5.17 35.89
CA GLU A 623 -18.58 4.41 34.90
C GLU A 623 -19.21 4.41 33.49
N ASP A 624 -20.54 4.31 33.40
CA ASP A 624 -21.34 4.17 32.18
C ASP A 624 -22.35 5.32 31.96
N THR A 625 -22.31 6.36 32.80
CA THR A 625 -23.40 7.34 32.90
C THR A 625 -22.90 8.79 32.81
N ILE A 626 -23.57 9.60 31.97
CA ILE A 626 -23.39 11.06 31.93
C ILE A 626 -24.65 11.79 32.40
N GLU A 627 -24.47 12.95 33.03
CA GLU A 627 -25.55 13.85 33.45
C GLU A 627 -25.44 15.21 32.76
N PHE A 628 -26.56 15.66 32.18
CA PHE A 628 -26.69 16.98 31.60
C PHE A 628 -27.83 17.79 32.23
N THR A 629 -27.72 19.12 32.18
CA THR A 629 -28.78 20.05 32.59
C THR A 629 -29.20 20.93 31.43
N TYR A 630 -30.51 21.07 31.22
CA TYR A 630 -31.10 21.89 30.15
C TYR A 630 -31.66 23.22 30.69
N SER A 631 -31.65 24.28 29.89
CA SER A 631 -32.03 25.62 30.37
C SER A 631 -33.55 25.80 30.56
N GLU A 632 -34.37 25.01 29.86
CA GLU A 632 -35.83 24.99 30.02
C GLU A 632 -36.34 23.61 30.48
N ALA A 633 -37.61 23.54 30.88
CA ALA A 633 -38.26 22.27 31.20
C ALA A 633 -38.71 21.58 29.90
N LEU A 634 -38.18 20.40 29.62
CA LEU A 634 -38.63 19.55 28.52
C LEU A 634 -39.96 18.89 28.89
N SER A 635 -40.84 18.70 27.91
CA SER A 635 -42.08 17.93 28.07
C SER A 635 -42.63 17.44 26.73
N GLY A 636 -42.91 16.15 26.63
CA GLY A 636 -43.31 15.46 25.40
C GLY A 636 -42.14 14.80 24.68
N THR A 637 -42.34 14.46 23.41
CA THR A 637 -41.44 13.60 22.62
C THR A 637 -40.36 14.39 21.88
N PHE A 638 -39.10 13.99 22.06
CA PHE A 638 -37.91 14.61 21.44
C PHE A 638 -36.92 13.54 20.99
N ASN A 639 -36.12 13.85 19.97
CA ASN A 639 -34.94 13.06 19.61
C ASN A 639 -33.75 13.65 20.37
N LEU A 640 -33.22 12.87 21.30
CA LEU A 640 -31.93 13.14 21.94
C LEU A 640 -30.83 12.54 21.07
N TRP A 641 -29.81 13.33 20.77
CA TRP A 641 -28.63 12.91 20.01
C TRP A 641 -27.39 12.93 20.90
N ILE A 642 -26.49 11.98 20.66
CA ILE A 642 -25.09 12.01 21.09
C ILE A 642 -24.21 12.11 19.85
N GLY A 643 -23.13 12.88 19.97
CA GLY A 643 -22.17 13.08 18.89
C GLY A 643 -22.64 13.98 17.74
N ARG A 644 -23.65 14.82 17.96
CA ARG A 644 -24.21 15.70 16.92
C ARG A 644 -23.84 17.17 17.13
N ASN A 645 -23.22 17.77 16.11
CA ASN A 645 -22.84 19.16 16.01
C ASN A 645 -23.42 19.79 14.72
N ASP A 646 -24.39 20.68 14.85
CA ASP A 646 -24.95 21.43 13.71
C ASP A 646 -24.21 22.78 13.55
N SER A 647 -23.06 22.79 12.85
CA SER A 647 -22.31 24.03 12.62
C SER A 647 -22.88 24.85 11.45
N GLU A 648 -23.27 26.11 11.70
CA GLU A 648 -23.97 26.95 10.70
C GLU A 648 -23.06 27.50 9.56
N GLY A 649 -21.75 27.24 9.56
CA GLY A 649 -20.76 28.09 8.87
C GLY A 649 -20.16 27.64 7.54
N TRP A 650 -20.05 26.32 7.26
CA TRP A 650 -18.81 25.86 6.58
C TRP A 650 -18.97 25.18 5.21
N MET A 651 -20.15 24.69 4.84
CA MET A 651 -20.41 24.13 3.51
C MET A 651 -20.98 25.22 2.59
N ALA A 652 -20.34 25.47 1.44
CA ALA A 652 -20.77 26.48 0.45
C ALA A 652 -22.19 26.25 -0.09
N ASP A 653 -22.68 25.02 0.02
CA ASP A 653 -23.92 24.54 -0.59
C ASP A 653 -25.11 24.45 0.40
N GLY A 654 -24.85 24.72 1.69
CA GLY A 654 -25.80 24.56 2.79
C GLY A 654 -25.20 23.75 3.95
N GLY A 655 -25.36 24.26 5.18
CA GLY A 655 -24.58 23.85 6.35
C GLY A 655 -24.57 22.35 6.68
N GLY A 656 -23.46 21.90 7.26
CA GLY A 656 -23.25 20.53 7.74
C GLY A 656 -24.12 20.22 8.95
N LYS A 657 -25.38 19.89 8.70
CA LYS A 657 -26.31 19.37 9.71
C LYS A 657 -25.98 17.92 10.03
N GLY A 658 -26.02 17.56 11.30
CA GLY A 658 -25.78 16.20 11.75
C GLY A 658 -24.32 15.77 11.69
N TRP A 659 -23.39 16.72 11.56
CA TRP A 659 -21.96 16.43 11.52
C TRP A 659 -21.37 16.31 12.94
N GLY A 660 -20.11 15.90 13.04
CA GLY A 660 -19.34 15.84 14.29
C GLY A 660 -19.27 14.44 14.89
N GLY A 661 -18.94 14.44 16.17
CA GLY A 661 -18.82 13.26 17.02
C GLY A 661 -18.84 13.69 18.47
N THR A 662 -18.24 12.90 19.35
CA THR A 662 -18.20 13.15 20.78
C THR A 662 -16.80 12.98 21.33
N THR A 663 -16.46 13.69 22.39
CA THR A 663 -15.19 13.48 23.09
C THR A 663 -15.21 12.22 23.96
N LEU A 664 -16.36 11.56 24.10
CA LEU A 664 -16.54 10.40 24.99
C LEU A 664 -16.04 9.10 24.36
N TYR A 665 -15.23 8.37 25.11
CA TYR A 665 -14.70 7.05 24.76
C TYR A 665 -14.65 6.15 26.00
N ASP A 666 -14.53 4.85 25.80
CA ASP A 666 -14.36 3.86 26.86
C ASP A 666 -12.86 3.53 27.05
N ASP A 667 -12.32 3.75 28.26
CA ASP A 667 -10.92 3.44 28.56
C ASP A 667 -10.61 1.92 28.67
N GLY A 668 -11.65 1.08 28.78
CA GLY A 668 -11.54 -0.38 28.76
C GLY A 668 -11.58 -0.98 27.35
N GLN A 669 -11.97 -0.22 26.33
CA GLN A 669 -11.95 -0.61 24.92
C GLN A 669 -10.88 0.19 24.19
N SER A 670 -9.64 -0.26 24.34
CA SER A 670 -8.49 0.28 23.61
C SER A 670 -7.78 -0.81 22.81
N PHE A 671 -7.28 -0.42 21.65
CA PHE A 671 -6.61 -1.26 20.68
C PHE A 671 -5.24 -0.66 20.37
N THR A 672 -4.24 -1.51 20.11
CA THR A 672 -2.91 -1.07 19.69
C THR A 672 -2.77 -1.27 18.20
N ALA A 673 -2.39 -0.22 17.49
CA ALA A 673 -2.04 -0.29 16.10
C ALA A 673 -0.75 -1.10 15.91
N THR A 674 -0.77 -2.02 14.95
CA THR A 674 0.45 -2.58 14.36
C THR A 674 1.38 -1.42 13.97
N ASP A 675 2.68 -1.57 14.25
CA ASP A 675 3.68 -0.59 13.81
C ASP A 675 3.73 -0.58 12.28
N PRO A 676 3.44 0.56 11.60
CA PRO A 676 3.53 0.66 10.14
C PRO A 676 4.98 0.74 9.64
N GLY A 677 5.99 0.73 10.49
CA GLY A 677 7.39 0.75 10.10
C GLY A 677 7.76 1.93 9.19
N GLY A 678 8.75 1.75 8.31
CA GLY A 678 8.92 2.59 7.11
C GLY A 678 8.87 4.12 7.31
N HIS A 679 9.45 4.67 8.37
CA HIS A 679 9.42 6.10 8.72
C HIS A 679 8.03 6.75 8.94
N LEU A 680 6.93 5.99 8.89
CA LEU A 680 5.58 6.41 9.29
C LEU A 680 5.51 6.47 10.83
N ASN A 681 6.02 7.56 11.39
CA ASN A 681 5.88 7.83 12.83
C ASN A 681 4.42 8.14 13.16
N LEU A 682 3.69 7.14 13.64
CA LEU A 682 2.34 7.33 14.18
C LEU A 682 2.36 8.39 15.30
N GLN A 683 1.37 9.28 15.30
CA GLN A 683 1.13 10.25 16.37
C GLN A 683 0.74 9.55 17.69
N THR A 684 0.05 8.41 17.57
CA THR A 684 -0.33 7.50 18.66
C THR A 684 -0.42 6.08 18.11
N ASP A 685 0.04 5.10 18.89
CA ASP A 685 -0.19 3.68 18.64
C ASP A 685 -1.52 3.19 19.23
N THR A 686 -2.19 4.01 20.04
CA THR A 686 -3.37 3.63 20.82
C THR A 686 -4.64 4.21 20.19
N LEU A 687 -5.57 3.32 19.86
CA LEU A 687 -6.93 3.59 19.43
C LEU A 687 -7.89 3.33 20.60
N TYR A 688 -9.00 4.07 20.68
CA TYR A 688 -10.05 3.89 21.68
C TYR A 688 -11.42 3.79 21.01
N GLU A 689 -12.34 3.04 21.61
CA GLU A 689 -13.72 3.00 21.14
C GLU A 689 -14.49 4.24 21.63
N PHE A 690 -14.76 5.17 20.72
CA PHE A 690 -15.57 6.36 20.97
C PHE A 690 -17.05 6.04 20.88
N ILE A 691 -17.89 6.75 21.63
CA ILE A 691 -19.34 6.57 21.53
C ILE A 691 -19.79 6.98 20.11
N PRO A 692 -20.38 6.06 19.32
CA PRO A 692 -20.82 6.36 17.97
C PRO A 692 -21.93 7.41 17.95
N GLN A 693 -21.99 8.21 16.88
CA GLN A 693 -23.06 9.19 16.70
C GLN A 693 -24.39 8.44 16.57
N GLN A 694 -25.33 8.77 17.45
CA GLN A 694 -26.59 8.04 17.60
C GLN A 694 -27.69 8.94 18.15
N TYR A 695 -28.93 8.46 18.07
CA TYR A 695 -30.09 9.14 18.64
C TYR A 695 -31.10 8.17 19.24
N LEU A 696 -31.88 8.68 20.19
CA LEU A 696 -33.01 7.97 20.79
C LEU A 696 -34.23 8.91 20.84
N GLU A 697 -35.41 8.39 20.51
CA GLU A 697 -36.67 9.10 20.79
C GLU A 697 -37.01 8.95 22.29
N VAL A 698 -37.11 10.08 22.99
CA VAL A 698 -37.31 10.18 24.44
C VAL A 698 -38.56 10.99 24.74
N GLU A 699 -39.41 10.48 25.64
CA GLU A 699 -40.54 11.22 26.22
C GLU A 699 -40.11 11.84 27.56
N PHE A 700 -40.14 13.16 27.66
CA PHE A 700 -39.79 13.94 28.87
C PHE A 700 -41.01 14.44 29.65
#